data_AF-A0A6N0NZM1-F1
#
_entry.id   AF-A0A6N0NZM1-F1
#
_cell.length_a   1.000
_cell.length_b   1.000
_cell.length_c   1.000
_cell.angle_alpha   90.00
_cell.angle_beta   90.00
_cell.angle_gamma   90.00
#
_symmetry.space_group_name_H-M   'P 1'
#
loop_
_entity.id
_entity.type
_entity.pdbx_description
1 polymer ?
#
loop_
_entity_poly.entity_id
_entity_poly.type
_entity_poly.pdbx_seq_one_letter_code
_entity_poly.pdbx_strand_id
1 'polypeptide(L)'
;MKYNRWLSILLVFFMTTQFLSIPTNVTPVTAQQNSYSIHYFENVTEAIPANYFFFYQFTVPNTSPNATIGVYFTESNISVATAIMTAQQFNEFNSTGIINGNSIAEQNGTLNLDGVLFTEGTYYLVVYAYNGPADVYIYLNVTSSLQVVNGTQYAGAYVTVPADRDISIPLHYATLGSPFNLTVLGASNQTVVYQLIDLTSQSTVFESPPVTITNLSLVSYNYTFKDLNRGIYYLRILNPHPTPAFVYFEYHINPQYVNPYLYHELSGKQGAPTGLASYGVLNQSGTPTPYYVVTSSVMGEANITSILAYNSTAAFIANLSNPYMASLQLNLVLVVVDSNNGIQVYWPQNVLLFLTNESLVGLLDSVLNISGDGATLSNTSITSPNGYVDQHYYYENYLNLPLLNYKLPFSFILGMNETVIQGQGVQIKMIITVLQNGSSIANPTPYTFDTIMIHDPSVEAAGFAVSGYTYTPAGINSTVGHYYDAELVFGGGGNGEVTQFQSLNAEIGLLYYNISTNTYVPFPSYYTFGGDTAEATTNVHVTYLGDGLASLSVGQPDYSYAVPQNVSGHKSVKVSNNTTTNTTTTKTSTTNTTTTKTTTTNTTTTKTTTTSTNTTSSSRTQSSSTTQKTSSTTSSPPSSQSSSGSDAAGSVFLVIIVVIIALGVRFLRRRRRR
;
A
#
# COMPACT_ATOMS: atom_id res chain seq x y z
N MET A 1 -40.18 -49.61 -0.25
CA MET A 1 -40.39 -48.35 -1.01
C MET A 1 -39.00 -47.74 -1.22
N LYS A 2 -38.61 -47.24 -2.41
CA LYS A 2 -38.67 -45.81 -2.79
C LYS A 2 -38.46 -44.88 -1.58
N TYR A 3 -37.41 -44.05 -1.48
CA TYR A 3 -36.35 -43.68 -2.44
C TYR A 3 -34.99 -44.31 -2.13
N ASN A 4 -34.13 -44.48 -3.14
CA ASN A 4 -32.68 -44.73 -2.99
C ASN A 4 -31.96 -44.32 -4.30
N ARG A 5 -30.69 -43.91 -4.21
CA ARG A 5 -29.89 -43.10 -5.16
C ARG A 5 -30.30 -41.61 -5.25
N TRP A 6 -29.31 -40.78 -5.61
CA TRP A 6 -29.32 -39.30 -5.68
C TRP A 6 -29.20 -38.53 -4.34
N LEU A 7 -28.10 -38.77 -3.61
CA LEU A 7 -27.50 -37.75 -2.72
C LEU A 7 -25.95 -37.84 -2.64
N SER A 8 -25.30 -38.29 -3.72
CA SER A 8 -23.85 -38.61 -3.73
C SER A 8 -23.07 -37.86 -4.81
N ILE A 9 -23.61 -36.74 -5.31
CA ILE A 9 -23.03 -35.92 -6.39
C ILE A 9 -23.27 -34.42 -6.10
N LEU A 10 -23.07 -33.98 -4.84
CA LEU A 10 -23.18 -32.56 -4.47
C LEU A 10 -22.15 -32.08 -3.43
N LEU A 11 -21.08 -32.85 -3.18
CA LEU A 11 -19.98 -32.47 -2.29
C LEU A 11 -18.59 -32.42 -2.96
N VAL A 12 -18.55 -32.59 -4.30
CA VAL A 12 -17.34 -32.40 -5.12
C VAL A 12 -17.61 -31.29 -6.12
N PHE A 13 -17.73 -30.06 -5.61
CA PHE A 13 -17.80 -28.84 -6.42
C PHE A 13 -17.23 -27.60 -5.70
N PHE A 14 -16.12 -27.78 -4.98
CA PHE A 14 -15.28 -26.64 -4.60
C PHE A 14 -14.41 -26.23 -5.79
N MET A 15 -14.52 -24.95 -6.18
CA MET A 15 -13.71 -24.23 -7.18
C MET A 15 -13.54 -24.90 -8.57
N THR A 16 -14.52 -24.70 -9.47
CA THR A 16 -14.25 -24.27 -10.87
C THR A 16 -15.52 -23.86 -11.65
N THR A 17 -16.09 -22.68 -11.32
CA THR A 17 -16.92 -21.92 -12.28
C THR A 17 -16.77 -20.43 -12.01
N GLN A 18 -16.26 -19.68 -12.99
CA GLN A 18 -16.44 -18.23 -13.04
C GLN A 18 -17.91 -17.90 -13.35
N PHE A 19 -18.44 -16.85 -12.75
CA PHE A 19 -19.50 -16.05 -13.36
C PHE A 19 -18.96 -14.65 -13.65
N LEU A 20 -19.33 -14.09 -14.79
CA LEU A 20 -18.86 -12.78 -15.22
C LEU A 20 -19.53 -11.67 -14.40
N SER A 21 -18.81 -11.18 -13.39
CA SER A 21 -18.97 -9.83 -12.83
C SER A 21 -17.62 -9.14 -12.89
N ILE A 22 -17.58 -7.92 -13.42
CA ILE A 22 -16.34 -7.15 -13.62
C ILE A 22 -15.64 -6.99 -12.26
N PRO A 23 -14.36 -7.40 -12.10
CA PRO A 23 -13.74 -7.51 -10.80
C PRO A 23 -13.38 -6.13 -10.22
N THR A 24 -13.88 -5.85 -9.02
CA THR A 24 -13.52 -4.68 -8.19
C THR A 24 -12.64 -5.06 -7.00
N ASN A 25 -12.06 -6.27 -7.01
CA ASN A 25 -11.29 -6.81 -5.89
C ASN A 25 -9.83 -7.01 -6.32
N VAL A 26 -8.92 -6.34 -5.63
CA VAL A 26 -7.46 -6.54 -5.73
C VAL A 26 -7.02 -7.44 -4.56
N THR A 27 -6.23 -8.47 -4.86
CA THR A 27 -5.48 -9.25 -3.87
C THR A 27 -3.99 -9.05 -4.12
N PRO A 28 -3.24 -8.35 -3.25
CA PRO A 28 -1.82 -8.11 -3.47
C PRO A 28 -0.96 -9.31 -3.07
N VAL A 29 0.22 -9.41 -3.68
CA VAL A 29 1.25 -10.42 -3.40
C VAL A 29 2.43 -9.74 -2.73
N THR A 30 2.82 -10.21 -1.55
CA THR A 30 3.99 -9.70 -0.80
C THR A 30 5.27 -10.45 -1.17
N ALA A 31 6.43 -9.84 -0.93
CA ALA A 31 7.75 -10.36 -1.31
C ALA A 31 7.99 -11.83 -0.93
N GLN A 32 8.58 -12.58 -1.87
CA GLN A 32 8.75 -14.03 -1.78
C GLN A 32 9.81 -14.46 -0.75
N GLN A 33 9.42 -14.60 0.52
CA GLN A 33 10.13 -15.52 1.42
C GLN A 33 9.90 -16.97 0.96
N ASN A 34 10.89 -17.83 1.19
CA ASN A 34 10.82 -19.27 0.86
C ASN A 34 9.81 -19.98 1.78
N SER A 35 8.54 -19.95 1.40
CA SER A 35 7.45 -20.64 2.08
C SER A 35 7.44 -22.13 1.75
N TYR A 36 7.69 -22.97 2.77
CA TYR A 36 7.45 -24.40 2.68
C TYR A 36 5.94 -24.64 2.63
N SER A 37 5.41 -25.04 1.48
CA SER A 37 3.98 -25.30 1.32
C SER A 37 3.55 -26.56 2.08
N ILE A 38 2.68 -26.39 3.06
CA ILE A 38 2.01 -27.49 3.76
C ILE A 38 0.72 -27.79 3.01
N HIS A 39 0.53 -29.06 2.65
CA HIS A 39 -0.69 -29.57 2.04
C HIS A 39 -0.96 -30.99 2.53
N TYR A 40 -1.72 -31.13 3.61
CA TYR A 40 -2.23 -32.42 4.09
C TYR A 40 -3.74 -32.50 3.83
N PHE A 41 -4.18 -33.62 3.26
CA PHE A 41 -5.53 -33.79 2.75
C PHE A 41 -6.02 -35.22 2.96
N GLU A 42 -7.21 -35.37 3.55
CA GLU A 42 -7.93 -36.63 3.67
C GLU A 42 -9.36 -36.48 3.14
N ASN A 43 -9.84 -37.49 2.43
CA ASN A 43 -11.22 -37.60 1.93
C ASN A 43 -11.57 -39.08 1.83
N VAL A 44 -12.25 -39.60 2.85
CA VAL A 44 -12.41 -41.03 3.11
C VAL A 44 -13.78 -41.34 3.74
N THR A 45 -14.11 -42.62 3.90
CA THR A 45 -15.31 -43.05 4.62
C THR A 45 -14.97 -44.28 5.46
N GLU A 46 -15.11 -44.15 6.78
CA GLU A 46 -14.74 -45.18 7.75
C GLU A 46 -15.96 -45.79 8.43
N ALA A 47 -15.91 -47.10 8.69
CA ALA A 47 -16.91 -47.82 9.46
C ALA A 47 -16.40 -48.04 10.89
N ILE A 48 -16.82 -47.18 11.81
CA ILE A 48 -16.32 -47.11 13.19
C ILE A 48 -17.21 -47.96 14.11
N PRO A 49 -16.67 -48.99 14.80
CA PRO A 49 -17.45 -49.77 15.77
C PRO A 49 -17.94 -48.93 16.98
N ALA A 50 -19.00 -49.39 17.64
CA ALA A 50 -19.51 -48.73 18.85
C ALA A 50 -18.44 -48.64 19.95
N ASN A 51 -18.24 -47.45 20.50
CA ASN A 51 -17.19 -47.11 21.47
C ASN A 51 -15.75 -47.29 20.96
N TYR A 52 -15.53 -47.28 19.64
CA TYR A 52 -14.21 -47.13 19.03
C TYR A 52 -14.04 -45.73 18.42
N PHE A 53 -12.79 -45.34 18.21
CA PHE A 53 -12.42 -44.14 17.47
C PHE A 53 -11.47 -44.47 16.32
N PHE A 54 -11.49 -43.62 15.29
CA PHE A 54 -10.42 -43.51 14.29
C PHE A 54 -9.69 -42.19 14.48
N PHE A 55 -8.46 -42.10 13.96
CA PHE A 55 -7.69 -40.86 13.98
C PHE A 55 -6.80 -40.72 12.74
N TYR A 56 -6.60 -39.46 12.32
CA TYR A 56 -5.63 -39.08 11.28
C TYR A 56 -4.56 -38.20 11.92
N GLN A 57 -3.31 -38.64 11.86
CA GLN A 57 -2.16 -37.91 12.39
C GLN A 57 -1.49 -37.09 11.29
N PHE A 58 -1.28 -35.81 11.55
CA PHE A 58 -0.52 -34.91 10.67
C PHE A 58 0.45 -34.04 11.47
N THR A 59 1.47 -33.53 10.79
CA THR A 59 2.51 -32.69 11.39
C THR A 59 2.61 -31.39 10.59
N VAL A 60 2.57 -30.27 11.30
CA VAL A 60 2.82 -28.93 10.79
C VAL A 60 4.28 -28.59 11.12
N PRO A 61 5.19 -28.54 10.14
CA PRO A 61 6.59 -28.16 10.38
C PRO A 61 6.78 -26.68 10.79
N ASN A 62 7.99 -26.34 11.24
CA ASN A 62 8.41 -24.97 11.49
C ASN A 62 8.59 -24.22 10.15
N THR A 63 7.59 -23.45 9.75
CA THR A 63 7.55 -22.76 8.45
C THR A 63 7.15 -21.31 8.63
N SER A 64 8.00 -20.33 8.29
CA SER A 64 7.65 -18.91 8.43
C SER A 64 6.50 -18.49 7.48
N PRO A 65 5.43 -17.80 7.96
CA PRO A 65 5.07 -17.58 9.36
C PRO A 65 4.50 -18.85 10.00
N ASN A 66 4.89 -19.15 11.25
CA ASN A 66 4.78 -20.48 11.91
C ASN A 66 3.35 -20.97 12.25
N ALA A 67 2.41 -20.83 11.32
CA ALA A 67 1.08 -21.40 11.41
C ALA A 67 0.49 -21.72 10.02
N THR A 68 -0.60 -22.47 10.02
CA THR A 68 -1.34 -22.87 8.83
C THR A 68 -2.80 -23.14 9.20
N ILE A 69 -3.73 -22.71 8.34
CA ILE A 69 -5.15 -23.00 8.54
C ILE A 69 -5.47 -24.43 8.09
N GLY A 70 -6.31 -25.12 8.86
CA GLY A 70 -6.89 -26.38 8.42
C GLY A 70 -8.36 -26.46 8.79
N VAL A 71 -9.16 -26.99 7.86
CA VAL A 71 -10.62 -27.14 7.97
C VAL A 71 -10.96 -28.62 7.84
N TYR A 72 -11.86 -29.09 8.71
CA TYR A 72 -12.37 -30.46 8.68
C TYR A 72 -13.89 -30.47 8.69
N PHE A 73 -14.47 -31.53 8.14
CA PHE A 73 -15.85 -31.89 8.44
C PHE A 73 -16.05 -33.40 8.47
N THR A 74 -17.05 -33.83 9.23
CA THR A 74 -17.48 -35.23 9.29
C THR A 74 -18.99 -35.31 9.09
N GLU A 75 -19.44 -36.18 8.20
CA GLU A 75 -20.86 -36.51 8.00
C GLU A 75 -21.07 -37.98 8.39
N SER A 76 -22.04 -38.26 9.25
CA SER A 76 -22.21 -39.55 9.92
C SER A 76 -23.68 -39.97 10.01
N ASN A 77 -23.92 -41.26 9.85
CA ASN A 77 -25.25 -41.87 10.00
C ASN A 77 -25.83 -41.76 11.43
N ILE A 78 -24.98 -41.53 12.45
CA ILE A 78 -25.35 -41.26 13.85
C ILE A 78 -24.49 -40.13 14.43
N SER A 79 -24.86 -39.59 15.59
CA SER A 79 -24.05 -38.55 16.24
C SER A 79 -22.70 -39.12 16.70
N VAL A 80 -21.60 -38.50 16.27
CA VAL A 80 -20.21 -38.85 16.63
C VAL A 80 -19.50 -37.63 17.22
N ALA A 81 -18.49 -37.88 18.06
CA ALA A 81 -17.62 -36.83 18.57
C ALA A 81 -16.46 -36.64 17.59
N THR A 82 -16.26 -35.41 17.10
CA THR A 82 -15.15 -35.06 16.21
C THR A 82 -14.29 -33.99 16.90
N ALA A 83 -13.01 -34.28 17.11
CA ALA A 83 -12.12 -33.42 17.89
C ALA A 83 -10.75 -33.24 17.23
N ILE A 84 -10.18 -32.04 17.37
CA ILE A 84 -8.78 -31.75 17.04
C ILE A 84 -7.96 -31.77 18.32
N MET A 85 -6.90 -32.57 18.33
CA MET A 85 -6.03 -32.77 19.49
C MET A 85 -4.56 -32.54 19.15
N THR A 86 -3.80 -31.96 20.07
CA THR A 86 -2.33 -32.06 20.10
C THR A 86 -1.90 -33.48 20.47
N ALA A 87 -0.64 -33.82 20.21
CA ALA A 87 -0.06 -35.09 20.66
C ALA A 87 -0.20 -35.36 22.18
N GLN A 88 -0.23 -34.33 23.04
CA GLN A 88 -0.49 -34.55 24.47
C GLN A 88 -1.96 -34.92 24.70
N GLN A 89 -2.90 -34.10 24.21
CA GLN A 89 -4.34 -34.32 24.35
C GLN A 89 -4.76 -35.68 23.79
N PHE A 90 -4.19 -36.10 22.65
CA PHE A 90 -4.43 -37.41 22.06
C PHE A 90 -3.94 -38.57 22.94
N ASN A 91 -2.75 -38.45 23.55
CA ASN A 91 -2.25 -39.49 24.45
C ASN A 91 -3.07 -39.59 25.75
N GLU A 92 -3.56 -38.46 26.28
CA GLU A 92 -4.48 -38.43 27.41
C GLU A 92 -5.84 -39.07 27.05
N PHE A 93 -6.42 -38.73 25.89
CA PHE A 93 -7.64 -39.36 25.39
C PHE A 93 -7.46 -40.87 25.15
N ASN A 94 -6.43 -41.29 24.42
CA ASN A 94 -6.16 -42.69 24.07
C ASN A 94 -5.92 -43.57 25.31
N SER A 95 -5.43 -42.99 26.42
CA SER A 95 -5.25 -43.71 27.69
C SER A 95 -6.48 -43.74 28.62
N THR A 96 -7.50 -42.92 28.36
CA THR A 96 -8.68 -42.75 29.25
C THR A 96 -10.02 -43.06 28.59
N GLY A 97 -10.14 -42.93 27.28
CA GLY A 97 -11.40 -42.96 26.52
C GLY A 97 -12.29 -41.73 26.71
N ILE A 98 -11.80 -40.66 27.38
CA ILE A 98 -12.59 -39.48 27.73
C ILE A 98 -12.02 -38.25 27.03
N ILE A 99 -12.86 -37.58 26.23
CA ILE A 99 -12.56 -36.24 25.70
C ILE A 99 -12.83 -35.25 26.84
N ASN A 100 -11.78 -34.84 27.56
CA ASN A 100 -11.89 -34.04 28.80
C ASN A 100 -12.18 -32.54 28.54
N GLY A 101 -12.81 -32.16 27.43
CA GLY A 101 -13.03 -30.77 27.02
C GLY A 101 -11.76 -29.95 26.72
N ASN A 102 -10.58 -30.57 26.82
CA ASN A 102 -9.27 -29.95 26.64
C ASN A 102 -8.72 -30.06 25.20
N SER A 103 -9.49 -30.61 24.25
CA SER A 103 -9.18 -30.58 22.81
C SER A 103 -9.27 -29.16 22.26
N ILE A 104 -8.54 -28.87 21.17
CA ILE A 104 -8.50 -27.54 20.55
C ILE A 104 -9.87 -27.15 19.99
N ALA A 105 -10.55 -28.12 19.39
CA ALA A 105 -11.95 -28.05 18.98
C ALA A 105 -12.59 -29.41 19.28
N GLU A 106 -13.86 -29.41 19.69
CA GLU A 106 -14.70 -30.60 19.84
C GLU A 106 -16.11 -30.26 19.35
N GLN A 107 -16.67 -31.09 18.48
CA GLN A 107 -18.06 -31.02 18.04
C GLN A 107 -18.72 -32.40 18.15
N ASN A 108 -20.00 -32.42 18.51
CA ASN A 108 -20.79 -33.63 18.70
C ASN A 108 -22.07 -33.56 17.85
N GLY A 109 -22.17 -34.41 16.82
CA GLY A 109 -23.27 -34.36 15.87
C GLY A 109 -23.17 -35.37 14.73
N THR A 110 -24.23 -35.44 13.90
CA THR A 110 -24.26 -36.18 12.62
C THR A 110 -23.58 -35.42 11.49
N LEU A 111 -23.40 -34.10 11.64
CA LEU A 111 -22.58 -33.26 10.79
C LEU A 111 -21.77 -32.34 11.71
N ASN A 112 -20.45 -32.41 11.62
CA ASN A 112 -19.52 -31.53 12.33
C ASN A 112 -18.67 -30.78 11.30
N LEU A 113 -18.42 -29.49 11.49
CA LEU A 113 -17.62 -28.64 10.59
C LEU A 113 -16.90 -27.61 11.45
N ASP A 114 -15.56 -27.66 11.46
CA ASP A 114 -14.73 -26.68 12.14
C ASP A 114 -13.40 -26.47 11.40
N GLY A 115 -12.59 -25.54 11.90
CA GLY A 115 -11.19 -25.45 11.53
C GLY A 115 -10.39 -24.67 12.56
N VAL A 116 -9.07 -24.75 12.42
CA VAL A 116 -8.10 -24.35 13.45
C VAL A 116 -6.89 -23.68 12.77
N LEU A 117 -6.29 -22.71 13.47
CA LEU A 117 -4.94 -22.25 13.14
C LEU A 117 -3.92 -23.16 13.83
N PHE A 118 -3.35 -24.09 13.06
CA PHE A 118 -2.30 -24.99 13.55
C PHE A 118 -0.96 -24.25 13.58
N THR A 119 -0.20 -24.39 14.66
CA THR A 119 1.21 -23.93 14.78
C THR A 119 2.16 -25.09 14.50
N GLU A 120 3.47 -24.91 14.63
CA GLU A 120 4.40 -26.06 14.65
C GLU A 120 3.95 -27.13 15.66
N GLY A 121 3.86 -28.39 15.21
CA GLY A 121 3.47 -29.51 16.07
C GLY A 121 2.91 -30.73 15.33
N THR A 122 2.59 -31.77 16.09
CA THR A 122 1.86 -32.95 15.60
C THR A 122 0.47 -32.99 16.20
N TYR A 123 -0.52 -33.17 15.33
CA TYR A 123 -1.94 -33.07 15.61
C TYR A 123 -2.69 -34.31 15.13
N TYR A 124 -3.87 -34.51 15.73
CA TYR A 124 -4.73 -35.65 15.51
C TYR A 124 -6.16 -35.14 15.28
N LEU A 125 -6.74 -35.45 14.12
CA LEU A 125 -8.20 -35.41 13.95
C LEU A 125 -8.74 -36.75 14.45
N VAL A 126 -9.56 -36.71 15.50
CA VAL A 126 -10.15 -37.88 16.15
C VAL A 126 -11.65 -37.92 15.86
N VAL A 127 -12.16 -39.10 15.50
CA VAL A 127 -13.60 -39.35 15.31
C VAL A 127 -14.02 -40.54 16.17
N TYR A 128 -14.88 -40.31 17.16
CA TYR A 128 -15.26 -41.28 18.20
C TYR A 128 -16.76 -41.60 18.18
N ALA A 129 -17.08 -42.89 18.00
CA ALA A 129 -18.44 -43.39 17.81
C ALA A 129 -19.10 -43.82 19.14
N TYR A 130 -19.37 -42.85 20.00
CA TYR A 130 -19.87 -43.08 21.37
C TYR A 130 -21.34 -43.51 21.47
N ASN A 131 -22.16 -43.31 20.43
CA ASN A 131 -23.59 -43.66 20.44
C ASN A 131 -23.92 -45.06 19.86
N GLY A 132 -22.97 -45.70 19.17
CA GLY A 132 -23.22 -46.92 18.39
C GLY A 132 -22.21 -47.07 17.25
N PRO A 133 -22.36 -48.07 16.36
CA PRO A 133 -21.54 -48.17 15.16
C PRO A 133 -21.88 -47.04 14.19
N ALA A 134 -20.88 -46.34 13.68
CA ALA A 134 -21.03 -45.19 12.80
C ALA A 134 -20.39 -45.44 11.42
N ASP A 135 -21.10 -45.10 10.35
CA ASP A 135 -20.52 -44.94 9.02
C ASP A 135 -20.24 -43.43 8.84
N VAL A 136 -18.97 -43.04 8.79
CA VAL A 136 -18.55 -41.62 8.80
C VAL A 136 -17.76 -41.28 7.56
N TYR A 137 -18.26 -40.35 6.75
CA TYR A 137 -17.48 -39.64 5.74
C TYR A 137 -16.63 -38.58 6.44
N ILE A 138 -15.33 -38.55 6.16
CA ILE A 138 -14.35 -37.69 6.83
C ILE A 138 -13.59 -36.88 5.77
N TYR A 139 -13.54 -35.58 5.97
CA TYR A 139 -12.76 -34.63 5.18
C TYR A 139 -11.88 -33.79 6.08
N LEU A 140 -10.61 -33.63 5.70
CA LEU A 140 -9.65 -32.73 6.36
C LEU A 140 -8.75 -32.13 5.30
N ASN A 141 -8.58 -30.81 5.32
CA ASN A 141 -7.66 -30.09 4.44
C ASN A 141 -6.86 -29.06 5.25
N VAL A 142 -5.54 -29.21 5.29
CA VAL A 142 -4.59 -28.37 6.03
C VAL A 142 -3.62 -27.76 5.02
N THR A 143 -3.77 -26.46 4.75
CA THR A 143 -3.11 -25.78 3.62
C THR A 143 -2.56 -24.42 4.00
N SER A 144 -1.27 -24.19 3.75
CA SER A 144 -0.58 -22.94 4.09
C SER A 144 -0.98 -21.77 3.17
N SER A 145 -2.16 -21.18 3.40
CA SER A 145 -2.73 -20.11 2.57
C SER A 145 -2.86 -18.74 3.27
N LEU A 146 -2.59 -18.64 4.57
CA LEU A 146 -2.69 -17.38 5.33
C LEU A 146 -1.38 -16.58 5.23
N GLN A 147 -1.44 -15.42 4.57
CA GLN A 147 -0.32 -14.49 4.40
C GLN A 147 -0.43 -13.31 5.36
N VAL A 148 0.68 -12.68 5.73
CA VAL A 148 0.64 -11.35 6.33
C VAL A 148 0.40 -10.35 5.20
N VAL A 149 -0.72 -9.63 5.24
CA VAL A 149 -1.13 -8.72 4.16
C VAL A 149 -1.37 -7.32 4.73
N ASN A 150 -0.59 -6.34 4.30
CA ASN A 150 -0.66 -4.96 4.78
C ASN A 150 -1.26 -4.04 3.69
N GLY A 151 -2.22 -3.18 4.07
CA GLY A 151 -2.94 -2.30 3.15
C GLY A 151 -3.60 -1.11 3.85
N THR A 152 -4.41 -0.34 3.13
CA THR A 152 -5.08 0.89 3.60
C THR A 152 -6.37 0.69 4.38
N GLN A 153 -6.90 -0.49 4.17
CA GLN A 153 -8.30 -0.85 4.33
C GLN A 153 -8.39 -2.31 4.76
N TYR A 154 -7.43 -3.12 4.34
CA TYR A 154 -7.18 -4.42 4.91
C TYR A 154 -5.87 -4.44 5.68
N ALA A 155 -5.84 -5.27 6.72
CA ALA A 155 -4.63 -5.69 7.40
C ALA A 155 -4.84 -7.10 7.94
N GLY A 156 -3.92 -8.01 7.60
CA GLY A 156 -3.89 -9.41 8.01
C GLY A 156 -2.60 -9.72 8.77
N ALA A 157 -2.70 -10.09 10.04
CA ALA A 157 -1.53 -10.25 10.92
C ALA A 157 -1.73 -11.33 12.01
N TYR A 158 -0.59 -11.83 12.51
CA TYR A 158 -0.52 -12.79 13.61
C TYR A 158 -0.29 -12.08 14.95
N VAL A 159 -1.06 -12.48 15.98
CA VAL A 159 -1.05 -11.89 17.32
C VAL A 159 -1.24 -12.96 18.41
N THR A 160 -0.64 -12.71 19.58
CA THR A 160 -0.85 -13.56 20.76
C THR A 160 -1.78 -12.83 21.73
N VAL A 161 -3.01 -13.35 21.90
CA VAL A 161 -3.96 -12.85 22.89
C VAL A 161 -3.61 -13.47 24.25
N PRO A 162 -3.31 -12.68 25.31
CA PRO A 162 -2.91 -13.24 26.60
C PRO A 162 -4.02 -14.08 27.25
N ALA A 163 -3.65 -14.91 28.22
CA ALA A 163 -4.61 -15.67 29.05
C ALA A 163 -5.62 -14.75 29.76
N ASP A 164 -6.89 -15.17 29.81
CA ASP A 164 -8.02 -14.51 30.48
C ASP A 164 -8.16 -13.01 30.15
N ARG A 165 -7.83 -12.61 28.92
CA ARG A 165 -7.67 -11.21 28.49
C ARG A 165 -8.04 -10.99 27.04
N ASP A 166 -8.05 -9.72 26.63
CA ASP A 166 -8.25 -9.30 25.26
C ASP A 166 -7.05 -8.52 24.70
N ILE A 167 -7.07 -8.37 23.38
CA ILE A 167 -6.36 -7.32 22.64
C ILE A 167 -7.38 -6.51 21.84
N SER A 168 -7.08 -5.23 21.60
CA SER A 168 -7.93 -4.32 20.83
C SER A 168 -7.12 -3.71 19.68
N ILE A 169 -7.49 -4.07 18.45
CA ILE A 169 -6.82 -3.66 17.20
C ILE A 169 -7.62 -2.49 16.60
N PRO A 170 -7.03 -1.30 16.40
CA PRO A 170 -7.70 -0.22 15.69
C PRO A 170 -7.90 -0.58 14.22
N LEU A 171 -9.07 -0.24 13.67
CA LEU A 171 -9.31 -0.26 12.23
C LEU A 171 -8.86 1.06 11.60
N HIS A 172 -8.44 1.03 10.33
CA HIS A 172 -8.02 2.23 9.61
C HIS A 172 -9.08 3.34 9.62
N TYR A 173 -8.65 4.59 9.78
CA TYR A 173 -9.49 5.78 9.80
C TYR A 173 -10.13 6.11 8.43
N ALA A 174 -9.92 5.29 7.40
CA ALA A 174 -10.83 5.24 6.24
C ALA A 174 -12.31 5.05 6.66
N THR A 175 -12.54 4.37 7.80
CA THR A 175 -13.84 4.25 8.51
C THR A 175 -14.44 5.58 8.99
N LEU A 176 -13.65 6.65 9.11
CA LEU A 176 -14.14 8.01 9.36
C LEU A 176 -14.53 8.75 8.08
N GLY A 177 -14.16 8.29 6.88
CA GLY A 177 -14.40 9.01 5.63
C GLY A 177 -15.86 8.95 5.15
N SER A 178 -16.40 7.76 5.01
CA SER A 178 -17.78 7.50 4.53
C SER A 178 -18.35 6.25 5.21
N PRO A 179 -19.65 5.95 5.08
CA PRO A 179 -20.18 4.66 5.48
C PRO A 179 -19.48 3.54 4.70
N PHE A 180 -19.31 2.36 5.32
CA PHE A 180 -18.44 1.32 4.77
C PHE A 180 -18.97 -0.10 5.03
N ASN A 181 -18.57 -1.03 4.17
CA ASN A 181 -18.71 -2.46 4.43
C ASN A 181 -17.42 -2.96 5.09
N LEU A 182 -17.52 -3.91 6.02
CA LEU A 182 -16.37 -4.50 6.71
C LEU A 182 -16.45 -6.02 6.61
N THR A 183 -15.38 -6.64 6.15
CA THR A 183 -15.18 -8.09 6.31
C THR A 183 -14.17 -8.32 7.44
N VAL A 184 -14.38 -9.33 8.27
CA VAL A 184 -13.41 -9.82 9.26
C VAL A 184 -13.27 -11.34 9.14
N LEU A 185 -12.05 -11.77 8.86
CA LEU A 185 -11.55 -13.13 8.97
C LEU A 185 -10.74 -13.26 10.27
N GLY A 186 -10.82 -14.42 10.91
CA GLY A 186 -9.94 -14.79 12.01
C GLY A 186 -9.83 -16.29 12.15
N ALA A 187 -8.64 -16.77 12.49
CA ALA A 187 -8.32 -18.17 12.72
C ALA A 187 -7.41 -18.28 13.96
N SER A 188 -7.66 -19.23 14.86
CA SER A 188 -6.99 -19.36 16.15
C SER A 188 -6.68 -20.81 16.52
N ASN A 189 -5.65 -21.00 17.36
CA ASN A 189 -5.22 -22.31 17.87
C ASN A 189 -6.05 -22.81 19.09
N GLN A 190 -7.01 -22.01 19.55
CA GLN A 190 -8.03 -22.32 20.57
C GLN A 190 -9.21 -21.35 20.38
N THR A 191 -10.38 -21.60 20.98
CA THR A 191 -11.56 -20.73 20.76
C THR A 191 -11.37 -19.32 21.34
N VAL A 192 -11.69 -18.30 20.55
CA VAL A 192 -11.65 -16.88 20.92
C VAL A 192 -12.96 -16.18 20.54
N VAL A 193 -13.25 -15.04 21.17
CA VAL A 193 -14.42 -14.19 20.85
C VAL A 193 -13.95 -12.94 20.11
N TYR A 194 -14.58 -12.63 18.98
CA TYR A 194 -14.39 -11.40 18.23
C TYR A 194 -15.52 -10.42 18.55
N GLN A 195 -15.16 -9.21 18.99
CA GLN A 195 -16.05 -8.06 19.17
C GLN A 195 -15.70 -6.97 18.15
N LEU A 196 -16.72 -6.37 17.53
CA LEU A 196 -16.57 -5.11 16.78
C LEU A 196 -17.12 -3.98 17.64
N ILE A 197 -16.30 -2.98 17.95
CA ILE A 197 -16.65 -1.86 18.82
C ILE A 197 -16.54 -0.55 18.04
N ASP A 198 -17.58 0.27 18.08
CA ASP A 198 -17.55 1.67 17.63
C ASP A 198 -17.34 2.59 18.83
N LEU A 199 -16.19 3.27 18.89
CA LEU A 199 -15.89 4.24 19.94
C LEU A 199 -16.59 5.59 19.76
N THR A 200 -17.12 5.89 18.56
CA THR A 200 -17.87 7.11 18.29
C THR A 200 -19.26 7.07 18.91
N SER A 201 -19.96 5.93 18.83
CA SER A 201 -21.20 5.68 19.60
C SER A 201 -20.99 5.07 20.99
N GLN A 202 -19.76 4.60 21.30
CA GLN A 202 -19.43 3.83 22.51
C GLN A 202 -20.24 2.53 22.63
N SER A 203 -20.40 1.80 21.53
CA SER A 203 -21.22 0.58 21.48
C SER A 203 -20.48 -0.62 20.89
N THR A 204 -20.79 -1.81 21.40
CA THR A 204 -20.44 -3.08 20.75
C THR A 204 -21.43 -3.31 19.61
N VAL A 205 -20.96 -3.21 18.37
CA VAL A 205 -21.73 -3.40 17.14
C VAL A 205 -21.98 -4.89 16.86
N PHE A 206 -21.02 -5.74 17.24
CA PHE A 206 -21.10 -7.18 17.08
C PHE A 206 -20.28 -7.91 18.15
N GLU A 207 -20.74 -9.09 18.56
CA GLU A 207 -19.99 -10.06 19.38
C GLU A 207 -20.27 -11.46 18.82
N SER A 208 -19.22 -12.27 18.64
CA SER A 208 -19.33 -13.65 18.19
C SER A 208 -19.48 -14.63 19.35
N PRO A 209 -20.00 -15.85 19.12
CA PRO A 209 -19.70 -16.97 20.02
C PRO A 209 -18.19 -17.26 20.04
N PRO A 210 -17.67 -18.01 21.04
CA PRO A 210 -16.30 -18.49 21.03
C PRO A 210 -16.07 -19.43 19.84
N VAL A 211 -15.10 -19.09 18.97
CA VAL A 211 -14.81 -19.84 17.73
C VAL A 211 -13.30 -19.93 17.47
N THR A 212 -12.88 -21.00 16.80
CA THR A 212 -11.53 -21.16 16.25
C THR A 212 -11.40 -20.55 14.85
N ILE A 213 -12.47 -20.51 14.04
CA ILE A 213 -12.55 -19.74 12.79
C ILE A 213 -13.83 -18.88 12.75
N THR A 214 -13.71 -17.65 12.29
CA THR A 214 -14.84 -16.72 12.08
C THR A 214 -15.90 -17.29 11.12
N ASN A 215 -17.17 -17.34 11.55
CA ASN A 215 -18.33 -17.61 10.67
C ASN A 215 -18.24 -18.84 9.75
N LEU A 216 -17.52 -19.89 10.15
CA LEU A 216 -17.23 -21.01 9.24
C LEU A 216 -18.50 -21.74 8.79
N SER A 217 -18.62 -21.90 7.47
CA SER A 217 -19.73 -22.55 6.78
C SER A 217 -19.25 -23.11 5.43
N LEU A 218 -20.10 -23.86 4.74
CA LEU A 218 -19.79 -24.42 3.41
C LEU A 218 -19.63 -23.36 2.29
N VAL A 219 -19.83 -22.06 2.57
CA VAL A 219 -19.81 -20.97 1.57
C VAL A 219 -19.10 -19.68 2.02
N SER A 220 -18.73 -19.56 3.30
CA SER A 220 -18.07 -18.39 3.90
C SER A 220 -17.34 -18.82 5.17
N TYR A 221 -16.26 -18.11 5.50
CA TYR A 221 -15.46 -18.29 6.71
C TYR A 221 -15.02 -16.93 7.28
N ASN A 222 -15.90 -15.92 7.13
CA ASN A 222 -15.67 -14.54 7.53
C ASN A 222 -16.98 -13.86 7.97
N TYR A 223 -16.89 -12.94 8.93
CA TYR A 223 -17.99 -12.04 9.27
C TYR A 223 -18.04 -10.90 8.25
N THR A 224 -19.22 -10.58 7.73
CA THR A 224 -19.41 -9.48 6.78
C THR A 224 -20.48 -8.53 7.29
N PHE A 225 -20.08 -7.30 7.58
CA PHE A 225 -20.91 -6.19 8.00
C PHE A 225 -21.13 -5.26 6.80
N LYS A 226 -22.33 -4.69 6.68
CA LYS A 226 -22.68 -3.76 5.59
C LYS A 226 -23.17 -2.44 6.12
N ASP A 227 -22.87 -1.38 5.37
CA ASP A 227 -23.35 -0.01 5.61
C ASP A 227 -23.13 0.48 7.05
N LEU A 228 -21.96 0.17 7.62
CA LEU A 228 -21.51 0.68 8.91
C LEU A 228 -21.34 2.21 8.83
N ASN A 229 -21.79 2.91 9.87
CA ASN A 229 -21.72 4.37 9.95
C ASN A 229 -20.28 4.87 10.06
N ARG A 230 -20.00 6.11 9.61
CA ARG A 230 -18.74 6.82 9.86
C ARG A 230 -18.42 6.81 11.37
N GLY A 231 -17.23 6.35 11.76
CA GLY A 231 -16.83 6.26 13.17
C GLY A 231 -15.41 5.72 13.37
N ILE A 232 -14.95 5.61 14.62
CA ILE A 232 -13.67 4.99 14.98
C ILE A 232 -13.92 3.58 15.51
N TYR A 233 -13.50 2.58 14.74
CA TYR A 233 -13.78 1.17 15.03
C TYR A 233 -12.56 0.42 15.55
N TYR A 234 -12.81 -0.56 16.42
CA TYR A 234 -11.82 -1.51 16.91
C TYR A 234 -12.32 -2.94 16.73
N LEU A 235 -11.45 -3.80 16.21
CA LEU A 235 -11.59 -5.25 16.31
C LEU A 235 -10.96 -5.71 17.62
N ARG A 236 -11.78 -6.16 18.56
CA ARG A 236 -11.33 -6.68 19.86
C ARG A 236 -11.41 -8.19 19.87
N ILE A 237 -10.33 -8.86 20.26
CA ILE A 237 -10.21 -10.31 20.29
C ILE A 237 -9.99 -10.73 21.73
N LEU A 238 -10.94 -11.47 22.29
CA LEU A 238 -10.97 -11.91 23.68
C LEU A 238 -10.64 -13.40 23.77
N ASN A 239 -9.75 -13.76 24.68
CA ASN A 239 -9.35 -15.12 24.97
C ASN A 239 -9.96 -15.56 26.32
N PRO A 240 -10.95 -16.48 26.31
CA PRO A 240 -11.63 -16.95 27.52
C PRO A 240 -10.87 -18.04 28.29
N HIS A 241 -9.62 -18.34 27.90
CA HIS A 241 -8.83 -19.46 28.43
C HIS A 241 -7.63 -19.00 29.27
N PRO A 242 -7.19 -19.83 30.25
CA PRO A 242 -6.01 -19.55 31.09
C PRO A 242 -4.67 -19.76 30.36
N THR A 243 -4.69 -20.11 29.07
CA THR A 243 -3.53 -20.19 28.17
C THR A 243 -3.60 -19.11 27.09
N PRO A 244 -2.49 -18.49 26.65
CA PRO A 244 -2.53 -17.52 25.55
C PRO A 244 -2.99 -18.15 24.23
N ALA A 245 -3.89 -17.47 23.52
CA ALA A 245 -4.29 -17.86 22.17
C ALA A 245 -3.35 -17.26 21.12
N PHE A 246 -2.96 -18.04 20.12
CA PHE A 246 -2.32 -17.54 18.90
C PHE A 246 -3.38 -17.39 17.81
N VAL A 247 -3.48 -16.18 17.26
CA VAL A 247 -4.57 -15.78 16.37
C VAL A 247 -3.97 -15.13 15.12
N TYR A 248 -4.43 -15.56 13.94
CA TYR A 248 -4.39 -14.76 12.73
C TYR A 248 -5.72 -14.00 12.65
N PHE A 249 -5.67 -12.69 12.45
CA PHE A 249 -6.84 -11.89 12.07
C PHE A 249 -6.57 -11.24 10.72
N GLU A 250 -7.63 -10.97 9.97
CA GLU A 250 -7.60 -10.13 8.78
C GLU A 250 -8.91 -9.36 8.66
N TYR A 251 -8.85 -8.06 8.38
CA TYR A 251 -10.05 -7.25 8.10
C TYR A 251 -9.98 -6.62 6.70
N HIS A 252 -11.12 -6.20 6.13
CA HIS A 252 -11.22 -5.46 4.86
C HIS A 252 -12.32 -4.38 4.92
N ILE A 253 -11.95 -3.10 4.87
CA ILE A 253 -12.80 -1.91 4.96
C ILE A 253 -13.08 -1.39 3.55
N ASN A 254 -14.32 -1.48 3.09
CA ASN A 254 -14.74 -1.06 1.76
C ASN A 254 -15.65 0.17 1.90
N PRO A 255 -15.12 1.41 1.88
CA PRO A 255 -15.93 2.63 1.98
C PRO A 255 -16.82 2.81 0.75
N GLN A 256 -17.98 3.45 0.93
CA GLN A 256 -18.83 3.85 -0.18
C GLN A 256 -18.16 4.90 -1.08
N TYR A 257 -17.28 5.73 -0.51
CA TYR A 257 -16.42 6.69 -1.21
C TYR A 257 -15.23 7.14 -0.35
N VAL A 258 -14.12 7.50 -0.97
CA VAL A 258 -13.02 8.29 -0.39
C VAL A 258 -13.55 9.66 0.04
N ASN A 259 -13.18 10.15 1.23
CA ASN A 259 -13.52 11.51 1.68
C ASN A 259 -12.30 12.42 1.49
N PRO A 260 -12.29 13.33 0.50
CA PRO A 260 -11.18 14.28 0.29
C PRO A 260 -10.83 15.13 1.52
N TYR A 261 -11.80 15.34 2.40
CA TYR A 261 -11.62 16.13 3.62
C TYR A 261 -10.93 15.36 4.74
N LEU A 262 -10.74 14.03 4.65
CA LEU A 262 -10.32 13.20 5.79
C LEU A 262 -8.95 13.61 6.36
N TYR A 263 -7.94 13.83 5.52
CA TYR A 263 -6.63 14.29 5.99
C TYR A 263 -6.67 15.71 6.60
N HIS A 264 -7.55 16.60 6.12
CA HIS A 264 -7.76 17.93 6.71
C HIS A 264 -8.54 17.84 8.04
N GLU A 265 -9.55 16.97 8.13
CA GLU A 265 -10.30 16.65 9.35
C GLU A 265 -9.38 16.06 10.44
N LEU A 266 -8.45 15.17 10.07
CA LEU A 266 -7.54 14.47 10.99
C LEU A 266 -6.32 15.29 11.42
N SER A 267 -5.69 16.03 10.49
CA SER A 267 -4.42 16.72 10.78
C SER A 267 -4.59 18.01 11.56
N GLY A 268 -5.72 18.71 11.41
CA GLY A 268 -5.96 20.01 12.04
C GLY A 268 -4.95 21.10 11.65
N LYS A 269 -4.21 20.93 10.54
CA LYS A 269 -3.29 21.94 10.00
C LYS A 269 -4.05 23.25 9.70
N GLN A 270 -3.36 24.38 9.81
CA GLN A 270 -3.83 25.63 9.23
C GLN A 270 -3.35 25.73 7.78
N GLY A 271 -4.29 25.80 6.83
CA GLY A 271 -3.97 25.82 5.41
C GLY A 271 -3.90 24.42 4.79
N ALA A 272 -3.89 24.39 3.46
CA ALA A 272 -3.78 23.19 2.64
C ALA A 272 -2.91 23.47 1.40
N PRO A 273 -2.36 22.44 0.74
CA PRO A 273 -1.92 22.57 -0.65
C PRO A 273 -3.10 23.11 -1.47
N THR A 274 -2.95 24.20 -2.21
CA THR A 274 -4.10 24.92 -2.79
C THR A 274 -3.96 25.08 -4.30
N GLY A 275 -4.96 24.64 -5.08
CA GLY A 275 -4.91 24.62 -6.55
C GLY A 275 -6.03 23.77 -7.15
N LEU A 276 -5.67 22.74 -7.93
CA LEU A 276 -6.61 21.76 -8.48
C LEU A 276 -6.20 20.36 -8.02
N ALA A 277 -7.15 19.60 -7.46
CA ALA A 277 -6.95 18.17 -7.15
C ALA A 277 -8.14 17.32 -7.61
N SER A 278 -7.89 16.04 -7.88
CA SER A 278 -8.85 15.10 -8.45
C SER A 278 -8.83 13.78 -7.68
N TYR A 279 -9.59 13.69 -6.59
CA TYR A 279 -9.68 12.53 -5.70
C TYR A 279 -10.59 11.39 -6.21
N GLY A 280 -11.00 11.42 -7.47
CA GLY A 280 -11.92 10.41 -8.02
C GLY A 280 -13.35 10.47 -7.49
N VAL A 281 -13.80 11.59 -6.90
CA VAL A 281 -15.15 11.72 -6.31
C VAL A 281 -15.93 12.88 -6.93
N LEU A 282 -17.16 12.62 -7.35
CA LEU A 282 -18.14 13.62 -7.80
C LEU A 282 -19.08 13.95 -6.63
N ASN A 283 -19.46 15.21 -6.43
CA ASN A 283 -20.44 15.62 -5.41
C ASN A 283 -21.53 16.55 -5.97
N GLN A 284 -22.06 16.22 -7.15
CA GLN A 284 -22.90 17.14 -7.94
C GLN A 284 -24.25 17.49 -7.27
N SER A 285 -24.78 16.56 -6.47
CA SER A 285 -26.11 16.63 -5.85
C SER A 285 -26.08 16.76 -4.32
N GLY A 286 -24.91 16.99 -3.72
CA GLY A 286 -24.69 16.72 -2.30
C GLY A 286 -24.62 15.22 -1.96
N THR A 287 -24.51 14.36 -2.99
CA THR A 287 -24.30 12.91 -2.86
C THR A 287 -22.94 12.57 -3.48
N PRO A 288 -21.94 12.19 -2.67
CA PRO A 288 -20.66 11.69 -3.18
C PRO A 288 -20.84 10.43 -4.04
N THR A 289 -20.26 10.44 -5.23
CA THR A 289 -20.25 9.30 -6.17
C THR A 289 -18.80 9.07 -6.63
N PRO A 290 -18.21 7.90 -6.36
CA PRO A 290 -16.85 7.60 -6.79
C PRO A 290 -16.77 7.31 -8.29
N TYR A 291 -15.60 7.56 -8.86
CA TYR A 291 -15.17 7.14 -10.20
C TYR A 291 -13.69 6.73 -10.18
N TYR A 292 -13.22 6.19 -11.31
CA TYR A 292 -11.85 5.74 -11.50
C TYR A 292 -11.30 6.26 -12.83
N VAL A 293 -10.05 6.71 -12.85
CA VAL A 293 -9.29 7.05 -14.06
C VAL A 293 -7.90 6.43 -13.95
N VAL A 294 -7.45 5.78 -15.02
CA VAL A 294 -6.05 5.37 -15.19
C VAL A 294 -5.53 6.00 -16.48
N THR A 295 -4.29 6.48 -16.45
CA THR A 295 -3.62 7.06 -17.62
C THR A 295 -2.12 6.81 -17.60
N SER A 296 -1.50 6.80 -18.79
CA SER A 296 -0.05 6.80 -18.94
C SER A 296 0.58 8.20 -18.79
N SER A 297 -0.23 9.27 -18.69
CA SER A 297 0.29 10.64 -18.57
C SER A 297 -0.71 11.64 -18.00
N VAL A 298 -0.23 12.55 -17.15
CA VAL A 298 -0.98 13.72 -16.67
C VAL A 298 -0.18 14.99 -16.96
N MET A 299 -0.91 16.04 -17.31
CA MET A 299 -0.42 17.36 -17.70
C MET A 299 -0.90 18.41 -16.70
N GLY A 300 0.03 19.21 -16.20
CA GLY A 300 -0.23 20.44 -15.46
C GLY A 300 0.11 21.65 -16.31
N GLU A 301 -0.85 22.52 -16.61
CA GLU A 301 -0.62 23.80 -17.29
C GLU A 301 -0.54 24.93 -16.27
N ALA A 302 0.29 25.95 -16.53
CA ALA A 302 0.32 27.16 -15.71
C ALA A 302 0.65 28.43 -16.52
N ASN A 303 0.11 29.56 -16.08
CA ASN A 303 0.39 30.91 -16.56
C ASN A 303 0.41 31.87 -15.36
N ILE A 304 1.60 32.16 -14.83
CA ILE A 304 1.81 33.00 -13.66
C ILE A 304 2.12 34.42 -14.11
N THR A 305 1.26 35.38 -13.75
CA THR A 305 1.46 36.81 -14.05
C THR A 305 1.96 37.61 -12.85
N SER A 306 1.74 37.12 -11.62
CA SER A 306 2.33 37.62 -10.39
C SER A 306 2.60 36.48 -9.41
N ILE A 307 3.77 36.48 -8.76
CA ILE A 307 4.10 35.59 -7.64
C ILE A 307 5.12 36.28 -6.73
N LEU A 308 4.81 36.35 -5.43
CA LEU A 308 5.72 36.74 -4.36
C LEU A 308 5.25 36.06 -3.07
N ALA A 309 6.00 35.06 -2.61
CA ALA A 309 5.77 34.37 -1.35
C ALA A 309 6.60 35.01 -0.22
N TYR A 310 6.10 34.99 1.01
CA TYR A 310 6.86 35.35 2.21
C TYR A 310 6.22 34.81 3.49
N ASN A 311 6.87 33.89 4.19
CA ASN A 311 6.51 33.54 5.56
C ASN A 311 7.72 33.17 6.43
N SER A 312 8.42 34.18 6.97
CA SER A 312 9.59 33.96 7.83
C SER A 312 9.35 33.14 9.09
N THR A 313 8.10 33.02 9.55
CA THR A 313 7.76 32.17 10.70
C THR A 313 7.62 30.71 10.30
N ALA A 314 6.94 30.42 9.18
CA ALA A 314 6.83 29.04 8.68
C ALA A 314 8.18 28.52 8.18
N ALA A 315 8.93 29.31 7.40
CA ALA A 315 10.27 28.96 6.95
C ALA A 315 11.20 28.59 8.12
N PHE A 316 11.19 29.36 9.22
CA PHE A 316 11.95 29.04 10.43
C PHE A 316 11.52 27.72 11.08
N ILE A 317 10.22 27.43 11.15
CA ILE A 317 9.69 26.18 11.70
C ILE A 317 10.03 24.98 10.81
N ALA A 318 10.01 25.17 9.48
CA ALA A 318 10.37 24.19 8.45
C ALA A 318 11.90 24.11 8.20
N ASN A 319 12.72 24.80 9.00
CA ASN A 319 14.18 24.86 8.87
C ASN A 319 14.68 25.27 7.46
N LEU A 320 13.92 26.12 6.76
CA LEU A 320 14.27 26.68 5.46
C LEU A 320 15.11 27.96 5.61
N SER A 321 16.08 28.15 4.72
CA SER A 321 17.04 29.27 4.76
C SER A 321 16.53 30.56 4.09
N ASN A 322 15.57 30.47 3.17
CA ASN A 322 14.97 31.61 2.48
C ASN A 322 13.45 31.65 2.76
N PRO A 323 12.90 32.75 3.34
CA PRO A 323 11.48 32.85 3.66
C PRO A 323 10.58 33.21 2.47
N TYR A 324 11.14 33.44 1.28
CA TYR A 324 10.42 33.80 0.04
C TYR A 324 10.15 32.58 -0.86
N MET A 325 10.22 31.37 -0.30
CA MET A 325 10.03 30.12 -1.02
C MET A 325 8.54 29.77 -1.17
N ALA A 326 8.22 29.14 -2.31
CA ALA A 326 6.95 28.49 -2.57
C ALA A 326 7.15 27.40 -3.63
N SER A 327 6.28 26.39 -3.65
CA SER A 327 6.26 25.36 -4.69
C SER A 327 4.98 25.41 -5.51
N LEU A 328 5.07 25.02 -6.79
CA LEU A 328 3.94 24.47 -7.54
C LEU A 328 4.27 23.00 -7.80
N GLN A 329 3.45 22.10 -7.27
CA GLN A 329 3.68 20.66 -7.31
C GLN A 329 2.63 20.01 -8.23
N LEU A 330 3.08 19.23 -9.22
CA LEU A 330 2.25 18.24 -9.91
C LEU A 330 2.49 16.90 -9.19
N ASN A 331 1.49 16.39 -8.47
CA ASN A 331 1.60 15.15 -7.69
C ASN A 331 0.64 14.10 -8.28
N LEU A 332 1.09 12.84 -8.35
CA LEU A 332 0.33 11.73 -8.91
C LEU A 332 0.58 10.46 -8.11
N VAL A 333 -0.40 9.55 -8.04
CA VAL A 333 -0.14 8.18 -7.61
C VAL A 333 0.00 7.25 -8.81
N LEU A 334 1.16 6.61 -8.92
CA LEU A 334 1.47 5.54 -9.88
C LEU A 334 1.12 4.18 -9.27
N VAL A 335 0.27 3.43 -9.96
CA VAL A 335 0.02 2.00 -9.68
C VAL A 335 0.85 1.17 -10.65
N VAL A 336 1.51 0.15 -10.12
CA VAL A 336 2.23 -0.90 -10.86
C VAL A 336 1.59 -2.24 -10.54
N VAL A 337 1.35 -3.06 -11.56
CA VAL A 337 0.69 -4.37 -11.44
C VAL A 337 1.58 -5.43 -12.06
N ASP A 338 1.91 -6.43 -11.25
CA ASP A 338 2.80 -7.53 -11.60
C ASP A 338 2.04 -8.71 -12.21
N SER A 339 2.73 -9.53 -13.00
CA SER A 339 2.19 -10.72 -13.67
C SER A 339 1.69 -11.85 -12.74
N ASN A 340 1.76 -11.64 -11.42
CA ASN A 340 1.14 -12.48 -10.38
C ASN A 340 -0.05 -11.78 -9.66
N ASN A 341 -0.50 -10.63 -10.16
CA ASN A 341 -1.43 -9.66 -9.53
C ASN A 341 -0.90 -8.98 -8.25
N GLY A 342 0.41 -9.02 -8.00
CA GLY A 342 1.07 -8.09 -7.09
C GLY A 342 0.77 -6.65 -7.48
N ILE A 343 0.54 -5.79 -6.50
CA ILE A 343 0.35 -4.35 -6.73
C ILE A 343 1.33 -3.58 -5.86
N GLN A 344 2.06 -2.68 -6.50
CA GLN A 344 3.00 -1.75 -5.89
C GLN A 344 2.54 -0.33 -6.23
N VAL A 345 2.69 0.58 -5.28
CA VAL A 345 2.12 1.93 -5.34
C VAL A 345 3.19 2.95 -5.00
N TYR A 346 3.36 3.94 -5.86
CA TYR A 346 4.37 4.99 -5.72
C TYR A 346 3.72 6.36 -5.87
N TRP A 347 4.30 7.36 -5.22
CA TRP A 347 3.86 8.75 -5.28
C TRP A 347 4.97 9.61 -5.89
N PRO A 348 5.06 9.68 -7.23
CA PRO A 348 5.92 10.62 -7.94
C PRO A 348 5.41 12.06 -7.89
N GLN A 349 6.34 12.99 -7.71
CA GLN A 349 6.11 14.43 -7.68
C GLN A 349 6.99 15.14 -8.72
N ASN A 350 6.44 16.09 -9.47
CA ASN A 350 7.17 16.98 -10.38
C ASN A 350 6.97 18.42 -9.88
N VAL A 351 8.03 19.01 -9.32
CA VAL A 351 7.96 20.16 -8.42
C VAL A 351 8.75 21.35 -8.96
N LEU A 352 8.09 22.50 -9.06
CA LEU A 352 8.73 23.78 -9.32
C LEU A 352 8.91 24.56 -8.03
N LEU A 353 10.16 24.65 -7.56
CA LEU A 353 10.52 25.38 -6.34
C LEU A 353 10.91 26.82 -6.69
N PHE A 354 10.05 27.78 -6.39
CA PHE A 354 10.25 29.20 -6.68
C PHE A 354 10.97 29.92 -5.54
N LEU A 355 12.10 30.57 -5.85
CA LEU A 355 12.72 31.60 -5.03
C LEU A 355 12.16 32.95 -5.49
N THR A 356 10.99 33.32 -4.95
CA THR A 356 10.13 34.36 -5.55
C THR A 356 10.72 35.78 -5.49
N ASN A 357 11.65 36.02 -4.55
CA ASN A 357 12.45 37.24 -4.45
C ASN A 357 13.58 37.35 -5.48
N GLU A 358 14.05 36.23 -6.02
CA GLU A 358 15.22 36.13 -6.90
C GLU A 358 14.87 35.88 -8.37
N SER A 359 13.59 35.60 -8.67
CA SER A 359 13.11 35.19 -10.00
C SER A 359 13.79 33.90 -10.52
N LEU A 360 14.12 33.00 -9.60
CA LEU A 360 14.66 31.68 -9.89
C LEU A 360 13.60 30.60 -9.61
N VAL A 361 13.61 29.54 -10.41
CA VAL A 361 12.83 28.33 -10.17
C VAL A 361 13.72 27.10 -10.34
N GLY A 362 13.74 26.23 -9.33
CA GLY A 362 14.38 24.91 -9.38
C GLY A 362 13.43 23.85 -9.92
N LEU A 363 13.93 22.94 -10.74
CA LEU A 363 13.22 21.73 -11.16
C LEU A 363 13.58 20.59 -10.20
N LEU A 364 12.66 20.26 -9.30
CA LEU A 364 12.80 19.17 -8.35
C LEU A 364 11.84 18.04 -8.75
N ASP A 365 12.21 16.82 -8.41
CA ASP A 365 11.34 15.67 -8.49
C ASP A 365 11.66 14.70 -7.35
N SER A 366 10.64 13.95 -6.94
CA SER A 366 10.76 12.91 -5.92
C SER A 366 9.87 11.72 -6.25
N VAL A 367 10.19 10.55 -5.68
CA VAL A 367 9.30 9.37 -5.72
C VAL A 367 9.34 8.67 -4.37
N LEU A 368 8.18 8.58 -3.73
CA LEU A 368 7.98 7.80 -2.50
C LEU A 368 7.37 6.43 -2.84
N ASN A 369 7.71 5.40 -2.06
CA ASN A 369 7.04 4.10 -2.13
C ASN A 369 5.95 4.04 -1.05
N ILE A 370 4.70 3.99 -1.48
CA ILE A 370 3.50 3.98 -0.64
C ILE A 370 2.72 2.65 -0.79
N SER A 371 3.46 1.56 -1.02
CA SER A 371 2.91 0.19 -1.09
C SER A 371 2.50 -0.38 0.27
N GLY A 372 2.72 0.34 1.38
CA GLY A 372 2.26 -0.01 2.73
C GLY A 372 3.34 0.11 3.82
N ASP A 373 3.07 -0.44 5.00
CA ASP A 373 4.03 -0.49 6.13
C ASP A 373 5.40 -1.05 5.71
N GLY A 374 6.47 -0.34 6.04
CA GLY A 374 7.84 -0.76 5.74
C GLY A 374 8.21 -0.71 4.25
N ALA A 375 7.32 -0.22 3.39
CA ALA A 375 7.66 0.12 2.02
C ALA A 375 8.81 1.14 2.03
N THR A 376 9.87 0.81 1.30
CA THR A 376 11.13 1.56 1.26
C THR A 376 11.62 1.59 -0.18
N LEU A 377 12.64 2.43 -0.43
CA LEU A 377 13.36 2.45 -1.69
C LEU A 377 14.84 2.21 -1.45
N SER A 378 15.53 1.84 -2.52
CA SER A 378 16.97 1.59 -2.53
C SER A 378 17.55 2.01 -3.88
N ASN A 379 18.85 2.29 -3.91
CA ASN A 379 19.59 2.61 -5.13
C ASN A 379 19.74 1.42 -6.12
N THR A 380 19.00 0.33 -5.88
CA THR A 380 18.82 -0.82 -6.78
C THR A 380 17.36 -1.05 -7.17
N SER A 381 16.38 -0.56 -6.41
CA SER A 381 14.95 -0.66 -6.75
C SER A 381 14.45 0.55 -7.55
N ILE A 382 15.16 1.68 -7.48
CA ILE A 382 14.89 2.88 -8.28
C ILE A 382 16.21 3.56 -8.66
N THR A 383 16.34 4.01 -9.91
CA THR A 383 17.58 4.62 -10.43
C THR A 383 17.31 5.70 -11.45
N SER A 384 18.18 6.71 -11.51
CA SER A 384 18.22 7.76 -12.53
C SER A 384 19.66 8.24 -12.75
N PRO A 385 20.00 8.87 -13.89
CA PRO A 385 21.23 9.65 -14.04
C PRO A 385 21.34 10.89 -13.13
N ASN A 386 20.21 11.43 -12.63
CA ASN A 386 20.13 12.71 -11.93
C ASN A 386 19.90 12.59 -10.42
N GLY A 387 19.55 11.41 -9.89
CA GLY A 387 19.13 11.28 -8.48
C GLY A 387 19.50 9.97 -7.82
N TYR A 388 19.21 9.89 -6.53
CA TYR A 388 19.44 8.70 -5.71
C TYR A 388 18.45 8.64 -4.54
N VAL A 389 18.35 7.49 -3.89
CA VAL A 389 17.60 7.29 -2.64
C VAL A 389 18.48 7.65 -1.47
N ASP A 390 18.11 8.67 -0.70
CA ASP A 390 18.73 8.94 0.60
C ASP A 390 17.95 8.27 1.74
N GLN A 391 18.69 7.86 2.77
CA GLN A 391 18.18 7.30 4.05
C GLN A 391 17.18 6.12 3.95
N HIS A 392 16.95 5.54 2.75
CA HIS A 392 16.01 4.45 2.38
C HIS A 392 14.52 4.82 2.25
N TYR A 393 14.14 6.10 2.40
CA TYR A 393 12.73 6.49 2.42
C TYR A 393 12.16 6.85 1.04
N TYR A 394 12.89 7.65 0.26
CA TYR A 394 12.44 8.14 -1.04
C TYR A 394 13.59 8.47 -1.99
N TYR A 395 13.27 8.54 -3.28
CA TYR A 395 14.16 9.01 -4.33
C TYR A 395 13.98 10.52 -4.54
N GLU A 396 15.08 11.25 -4.78
CA GLU A 396 15.10 12.67 -5.20
C GLU A 396 16.25 12.94 -6.19
N ASN A 397 16.12 13.99 -7.02
CA ASN A 397 17.08 14.36 -8.08
C ASN A 397 18.40 15.05 -7.60
N TYR A 398 18.95 14.59 -6.48
CA TYR A 398 20.09 15.17 -5.76
C TYR A 398 21.39 15.41 -6.56
N LEU A 399 21.64 14.68 -7.65
CA LEU A 399 22.87 14.83 -8.44
C LEU A 399 22.79 15.98 -9.45
N ASN A 400 21.57 16.35 -9.86
CA ASN A 400 21.33 17.41 -10.84
C ASN A 400 19.94 18.02 -10.62
N LEU A 401 19.91 19.18 -9.94
CA LEU A 401 18.74 20.03 -9.75
C LEU A 401 18.89 21.27 -10.66
N PRO A 402 18.23 21.32 -11.83
CA PRO A 402 18.34 22.46 -12.74
C PRO A 402 17.68 23.72 -12.16
N LEU A 403 18.39 24.85 -12.18
CA LEU A 403 17.80 26.17 -11.88
C LEU A 403 17.58 26.98 -13.16
N LEU A 404 16.37 27.51 -13.31
CA LEU A 404 15.98 28.39 -14.41
C LEU A 404 15.73 29.81 -13.89
N ASN A 405 16.08 30.81 -14.70
CA ASN A 405 15.65 32.20 -14.49
C ASN A 405 14.29 32.40 -15.16
N TYR A 406 13.29 32.86 -14.41
CA TYR A 406 11.97 33.20 -14.94
C TYR A 406 11.73 34.71 -14.97
N LYS A 407 10.75 35.13 -15.77
CA LYS A 407 10.22 36.48 -15.89
C LYS A 407 8.73 36.39 -16.08
N LEU A 408 7.99 37.31 -15.48
CA LEU A 408 6.53 37.32 -15.54
C LEU A 408 6.05 38.09 -16.80
N PRO A 409 5.02 37.61 -17.53
CA PRO A 409 4.32 36.35 -17.31
C PRO A 409 5.21 35.13 -17.60
N PHE A 410 5.14 34.13 -16.73
CA PHE A 410 5.84 32.87 -16.84
C PHE A 410 4.81 31.76 -17.05
N SER A 411 4.79 31.16 -18.23
CA SER A 411 3.83 30.10 -18.58
C SER A 411 4.56 28.88 -19.10
N PHE A 412 4.08 27.71 -18.68
CA PHE A 412 4.72 26.42 -18.92
C PHE A 412 3.70 25.29 -18.80
N ILE A 413 4.12 24.11 -19.27
CA ILE A 413 3.43 22.85 -19.09
C ILE A 413 4.37 21.92 -18.32
N LEU A 414 3.94 21.43 -17.16
CA LEU A 414 4.51 20.27 -16.48
C LEU A 414 3.87 19.00 -17.04
N GLY A 415 4.66 17.95 -17.16
CA GLY A 415 4.17 16.63 -17.56
C GLY A 415 4.85 15.52 -16.75
N MET A 416 4.07 14.50 -16.44
CA MET A 416 4.59 13.21 -16.01
C MET A 416 4.02 12.13 -16.92
N ASN A 417 4.91 11.28 -17.44
CA ASN A 417 4.57 10.14 -18.29
C ASN A 417 5.18 8.88 -17.67
N GLU A 418 4.41 7.79 -17.59
CA GLU A 418 4.96 6.46 -17.36
C GLU A 418 5.18 5.72 -18.69
N THR A 419 6.01 4.68 -18.66
CA THR A 419 6.03 3.63 -19.69
C THR A 419 6.56 2.34 -19.07
N VAL A 420 5.78 1.27 -19.11
CA VAL A 420 6.26 -0.10 -18.81
C VAL A 420 7.35 -0.53 -19.79
N ILE A 421 8.54 -0.82 -19.28
CA ILE A 421 9.67 -1.40 -20.00
C ILE A 421 9.76 -2.88 -19.62
N GLN A 422 9.17 -3.72 -20.46
CA GLN A 422 9.02 -5.16 -20.26
C GLN A 422 10.33 -5.86 -19.87
N GLY A 423 10.30 -6.61 -18.77
CA GLY A 423 11.45 -7.31 -18.18
C GLY A 423 12.46 -6.39 -17.47
N GLN A 424 12.13 -5.12 -17.23
CA GLN A 424 12.97 -4.17 -16.46
C GLN A 424 12.19 -3.42 -15.39
N GLY A 425 10.98 -2.91 -15.69
CA GLY A 425 10.17 -2.15 -14.75
C GLY A 425 9.41 -1.00 -15.39
N VAL A 426 9.22 0.09 -14.65
CA VAL A 426 8.43 1.26 -15.08
C VAL A 426 9.32 2.49 -15.18
N GLN A 427 9.34 3.10 -16.35
CA GLN A 427 10.06 4.35 -16.59
C GLN A 427 9.14 5.55 -16.39
N ILE A 428 9.50 6.48 -15.49
CA ILE A 428 8.82 7.77 -15.30
C ILE A 428 9.65 8.87 -15.96
N LYS A 429 9.00 9.86 -16.60
CA LYS A 429 9.67 11.05 -17.16
C LYS A 429 9.12 12.33 -16.56
N MET A 430 10.02 13.13 -16.00
CA MET A 430 9.73 14.45 -15.43
C MET A 430 9.99 15.52 -16.48
N ILE A 431 8.95 16.24 -16.90
CA ILE A 431 8.95 17.10 -18.08
C ILE A 431 8.50 18.52 -17.72
N ILE A 432 9.18 19.52 -18.28
CA ILE A 432 8.69 20.91 -18.39
C ILE A 432 8.78 21.41 -19.83
N THR A 433 7.76 22.12 -20.31
CA THR A 433 7.76 22.85 -21.58
C THR A 433 7.45 24.32 -21.31
N VAL A 434 8.43 25.22 -21.39
CA VAL A 434 8.22 26.65 -21.14
C VAL A 434 7.62 27.31 -22.39
N LEU A 435 6.43 27.90 -22.24
CA LEU A 435 5.67 28.59 -23.30
C LEU A 435 5.93 30.09 -23.32
N GLN A 436 6.12 30.70 -22.14
CA GLN A 436 6.37 32.14 -21.98
C GLN A 436 7.36 32.39 -20.84
N ASN A 437 8.32 33.30 -21.06
CA ASN A 437 9.26 33.77 -20.04
C ASN A 437 9.44 35.29 -20.20
N GLY A 438 8.46 36.04 -19.68
CA GLY A 438 8.23 37.46 -19.96
C GLY A 438 7.60 37.68 -21.35
N SER A 439 8.22 37.13 -22.40
CA SER A 439 7.69 37.08 -23.76
C SER A 439 7.46 35.64 -24.22
N SER A 440 6.50 35.42 -25.12
CA SER A 440 6.17 34.08 -25.65
C SER A 440 7.36 33.48 -26.38
N ILE A 441 7.61 32.19 -26.16
CA ILE A 441 8.70 31.45 -26.78
C ILE A 441 8.21 30.87 -28.12
N ALA A 442 8.93 31.15 -29.20
CA ALA A 442 8.63 30.58 -30.51
C ALA A 442 9.12 29.12 -30.58
N ASN A 443 8.23 28.20 -30.96
CA ASN A 443 8.48 26.75 -31.02
C ASN A 443 9.01 26.17 -29.70
N PRO A 444 8.23 26.25 -28.60
CA PRO A 444 8.65 25.76 -27.29
C PRO A 444 8.86 24.24 -27.33
N THR A 445 9.99 23.77 -26.79
CA THR A 445 10.39 22.37 -26.79
C THR A 445 10.28 21.76 -25.39
N PRO A 446 9.72 20.55 -25.23
CA PRO A 446 9.76 19.83 -23.95
C PRO A 446 11.19 19.54 -23.51
N TYR A 447 11.50 19.87 -22.27
CA TYR A 447 12.71 19.47 -21.57
C TYR A 447 12.33 18.39 -20.56
N THR A 448 12.76 17.15 -20.83
CA THR A 448 12.77 16.09 -19.83
C THR A 448 13.98 16.31 -18.94
N PHE A 449 13.76 16.79 -17.72
CA PHE A 449 14.86 17.05 -16.77
C PHE A 449 15.28 15.77 -16.06
N ASP A 450 14.33 14.87 -15.76
CA ASP A 450 14.64 13.54 -15.24
C ASP A 450 13.92 12.37 -15.96
N THR A 451 14.56 11.20 -15.92
CA THR A 451 14.05 9.92 -16.41
C THR A 451 14.43 8.83 -15.42
N ILE A 452 13.44 8.44 -14.63
CA ILE A 452 13.54 7.50 -13.51
C ILE A 452 13.17 6.11 -14.02
N MET A 453 13.87 5.08 -13.55
CA MET A 453 13.46 3.69 -13.67
C MET A 453 13.16 3.13 -12.28
N ILE A 454 11.92 2.71 -12.05
CA ILE A 454 11.56 1.77 -10.97
C ILE A 454 11.82 0.37 -11.51
N HIS A 455 12.64 -0.42 -10.84
CA HIS A 455 13.06 -1.75 -11.30
C HIS A 455 12.09 -2.83 -10.82
N ASP A 456 11.30 -3.35 -11.75
CA ASP A 456 10.46 -4.52 -11.55
C ASP A 456 10.47 -5.43 -12.80
N PRO A 457 11.21 -6.55 -12.80
CA PRO A 457 11.21 -7.48 -13.93
C PRO A 457 9.91 -8.27 -14.14
N SER A 458 8.97 -8.22 -13.21
CA SER A 458 7.69 -8.95 -13.18
C SER A 458 6.46 -8.13 -13.61
N VAL A 459 6.60 -6.81 -13.76
CA VAL A 459 5.53 -5.89 -14.18
C VAL A 459 4.80 -6.36 -15.46
N GLU A 460 3.48 -6.37 -15.39
CA GLU A 460 2.59 -6.56 -16.54
C GLU A 460 2.02 -5.22 -17.02
N ALA A 461 1.57 -4.37 -16.09
CA ALA A 461 0.95 -3.08 -16.39
C ALA A 461 1.33 -1.99 -15.37
N ALA A 462 1.18 -0.72 -15.76
CA ALA A 462 1.30 0.43 -14.87
C ALA A 462 0.38 1.58 -15.34
N GLY A 463 0.21 2.59 -14.49
CA GLY A 463 -0.49 3.83 -14.84
C GLY A 463 -0.72 4.75 -13.64
N PHE A 464 -0.81 6.05 -13.89
CA PHE A 464 -1.25 7.02 -12.88
C PHE A 464 -2.75 6.83 -12.62
N ALA A 465 -3.13 6.69 -11.35
CA ALA A 465 -4.45 6.23 -10.94
C ALA A 465 -5.14 7.23 -10.02
N VAL A 466 -6.35 7.64 -10.42
CA VAL A 466 -7.28 8.43 -9.61
C VAL A 466 -8.47 7.56 -9.23
N SER A 467 -8.77 7.39 -7.94
CA SER A 467 -9.82 6.48 -7.46
C SER A 467 -10.59 7.02 -6.25
N GLY A 468 -11.89 7.26 -6.43
CA GLY A 468 -12.79 7.58 -5.33
C GLY A 468 -13.24 6.36 -4.52
N TYR A 469 -12.82 5.14 -4.88
CA TYR A 469 -13.28 3.90 -4.25
C TYR A 469 -12.42 3.46 -3.06
N THR A 470 -11.13 3.85 -3.04
CA THR A 470 -10.16 3.36 -2.05
C THR A 470 -9.02 4.36 -1.85
N TYR A 471 -8.31 4.22 -0.74
CA TYR A 471 -7.11 4.99 -0.39
C TYR A 471 -5.86 4.11 -0.66
N THR A 472 -4.66 4.67 -0.82
CA THR A 472 -3.41 3.92 -1.11
C THR A 472 -2.84 3.19 0.11
N PRO A 473 -2.23 1.99 -0.01
CA PRO A 473 -1.78 1.16 1.12
C PRO A 473 -1.14 1.89 2.31
N ALA A 474 -1.75 1.74 3.50
CA ALA A 474 -1.24 2.32 4.75
C ALA A 474 -0.33 1.35 5.53
N GLY A 475 -0.75 0.09 5.66
CA GLY A 475 -0.20 -0.88 6.60
C GLY A 475 -0.81 -0.79 8.00
N ILE A 476 -0.51 -1.76 8.87
CA ILE A 476 -1.13 -1.92 10.19
C ILE A 476 -0.65 -0.91 11.24
N ASN A 477 0.52 -0.29 11.06
CA ASN A 477 1.07 0.72 11.96
C ASN A 477 0.62 2.15 11.59
N SER A 478 0.19 2.37 10.36
CA SER A 478 -0.37 3.64 9.87
C SER A 478 -1.89 3.69 10.09
N THR A 479 -2.43 4.83 10.54
CA THR A 479 -3.88 4.94 10.83
C THR A 479 -4.74 5.12 9.57
N VAL A 480 -4.20 5.70 8.51
CA VAL A 480 -4.82 5.88 7.19
C VAL A 480 -3.71 6.03 6.15
N GLY A 481 -4.01 5.77 4.88
CA GLY A 481 -3.09 5.98 3.77
C GLY A 481 -3.64 6.98 2.76
N HIS A 482 -2.76 7.39 1.86
CA HIS A 482 -2.91 8.52 0.94
C HIS A 482 -4.05 8.36 -0.08
N TYR A 483 -4.29 9.38 -0.88
CA TYR A 483 -5.34 9.36 -1.90
C TYR A 483 -4.82 8.75 -3.21
N TYR A 484 -5.67 8.00 -3.92
CA TYR A 484 -5.42 7.79 -5.35
C TYR A 484 -5.93 9.04 -6.07
N ASP A 485 -5.06 10.03 -6.25
CA ASP A 485 -5.42 11.30 -6.85
C ASP A 485 -4.41 11.83 -7.89
N ALA A 486 -4.73 13.02 -8.38
CA ALA A 486 -3.83 13.87 -9.13
C ALA A 486 -3.99 15.31 -8.63
N GLU A 487 -2.89 15.97 -8.29
CA GLU A 487 -2.86 17.34 -7.79
C GLU A 487 -2.01 18.24 -8.71
N LEU A 488 -2.44 19.50 -8.88
CA LEU A 488 -1.59 20.61 -9.30
C LEU A 488 -1.82 21.77 -8.32
N VAL A 489 -0.93 21.89 -7.33
CA VAL A 489 -1.18 22.68 -6.11
C VAL A 489 0.01 23.56 -5.72
N PHE A 490 -0.29 24.76 -5.20
CA PHE A 490 0.69 25.63 -4.57
C PHE A 490 0.87 25.30 -3.09
N GLY A 491 2.13 25.26 -2.65
CA GLY A 491 2.55 25.09 -1.25
C GLY A 491 3.76 25.97 -0.91
N GLY A 492 4.30 25.79 0.30
CA GLY A 492 5.60 26.34 0.70
C GLY A 492 6.81 25.68 0.04
N GLY A 493 8.01 26.02 0.52
CA GLY A 493 9.29 25.66 -0.08
C GLY A 493 9.83 24.26 0.19
N GLY A 494 9.11 23.42 0.95
CA GLY A 494 9.56 22.11 1.42
C GLY A 494 9.41 21.95 2.94
N ASN A 495 9.78 20.78 3.46
CA ASN A 495 9.75 20.43 4.89
C ASN A 495 8.39 20.70 5.60
N GLY A 496 7.28 20.64 4.87
CA GLY A 496 5.94 20.95 5.37
C GLY A 496 5.67 22.44 5.61
N GLU A 497 6.39 23.35 4.96
CA GLU A 497 6.17 24.80 5.12
C GLU A 497 4.74 25.21 4.71
N VAL A 498 4.09 25.98 5.59
CA VAL A 498 2.83 26.68 5.32
C VAL A 498 3.11 28.12 4.89
N THR A 499 3.34 28.35 3.59
CA THR A 499 3.71 29.69 3.08
C THR A 499 2.51 30.64 2.95
N GLN A 500 2.81 31.92 2.69
CA GLN A 500 1.82 32.95 2.38
C GLN A 500 2.27 33.78 1.17
N PHE A 501 1.34 34.07 0.26
CA PHE A 501 1.60 34.91 -0.89
C PHE A 501 1.30 36.38 -0.57
N GLN A 502 2.29 37.25 -0.73
CA GLN A 502 2.10 38.71 -0.75
C GLN A 502 1.47 39.15 -2.08
N SER A 503 1.83 38.47 -3.18
CA SER A 503 1.07 38.51 -4.42
C SER A 503 1.03 37.14 -5.10
N LEU A 504 -0.11 36.84 -5.70
CA LEU A 504 -0.32 35.70 -6.59
C LEU A 504 -1.38 36.12 -7.60
N ASN A 505 -1.09 35.88 -8.87
CA ASN A 505 -2.06 35.89 -9.96
C ASN A 505 -1.57 34.85 -10.96
N ALA A 506 -2.28 33.73 -11.04
CA ALA A 506 -1.97 32.64 -11.94
C ALA A 506 -3.25 32.02 -12.52
N GLU A 507 -3.16 31.47 -13.72
CA GLU A 507 -4.10 30.48 -14.23
C GLU A 507 -3.38 29.12 -14.24
N ILE A 508 -4.08 28.04 -13.88
CA ILE A 508 -3.56 26.67 -13.94
C ILE A 508 -4.57 25.73 -14.59
N GLY A 509 -4.09 24.61 -15.12
CA GLY A 509 -4.91 23.53 -15.66
C GLY A 509 -4.39 22.15 -15.25
N LEU A 510 -5.26 21.18 -15.03
CA LEU A 510 -4.88 19.80 -14.67
C LEU A 510 -5.67 18.80 -15.51
N LEU A 511 -5.00 18.08 -16.42
CA LEU A 511 -5.64 17.24 -17.44
C LEU A 511 -4.95 15.87 -17.58
N TYR A 512 -5.72 14.80 -17.78
CA TYR A 512 -5.17 13.45 -18.02
C TYR A 512 -5.17 13.10 -19.51
N TYR A 513 -4.20 12.30 -19.95
CA TYR A 513 -4.16 11.78 -21.31
C TYR A 513 -5.22 10.66 -21.49
N ASN A 514 -6.16 10.88 -22.39
CA ASN A 514 -7.18 9.88 -22.75
C ASN A 514 -6.74 9.14 -24.01
N ILE A 515 -6.35 7.87 -23.85
CA ILE A 515 -5.85 7.02 -24.94
C ILE A 515 -6.89 6.76 -26.04
N SER A 516 -8.19 6.77 -25.70
CA SER A 516 -9.28 6.55 -26.66
C SER A 516 -9.53 7.75 -27.58
N THR A 517 -9.17 8.96 -27.15
CA THR A 517 -9.26 10.20 -27.97
C THR A 517 -7.90 10.71 -28.46
N ASN A 518 -6.79 10.18 -27.92
CA ASN A 518 -5.42 10.65 -28.16
C ASN A 518 -5.26 12.17 -27.90
N THR A 519 -5.83 12.63 -26.78
CA THR A 519 -5.81 14.03 -26.34
C THR A 519 -5.73 14.10 -24.81
N TYR A 520 -5.20 15.19 -24.27
CA TYR A 520 -5.45 15.53 -22.87
C TYR A 520 -6.88 16.01 -22.70
N VAL A 521 -7.53 15.59 -21.63
CA VAL A 521 -8.92 15.94 -21.29
C VAL A 521 -9.07 16.20 -19.79
N PRO A 522 -10.10 16.94 -19.36
CA PRO A 522 -10.30 17.22 -17.95
C PRO A 522 -10.75 15.98 -17.16
N PHE A 523 -10.38 15.92 -15.89
CA PHE A 523 -10.93 14.97 -14.92
C PHE A 523 -12.44 15.22 -14.70
N PRO A 524 -13.25 14.20 -14.38
CA PRO A 524 -14.70 14.34 -14.14
C PRO A 524 -15.09 15.31 -13.01
N SER A 525 -14.22 15.52 -12.02
CA SER A 525 -14.41 16.48 -10.94
C SER A 525 -13.10 17.12 -10.50
N TYR A 526 -13.20 18.26 -9.82
CA TYR A 526 -12.06 18.96 -9.23
C TYR A 526 -12.39 19.49 -7.84
N TYR A 527 -11.37 19.55 -7.00
CA TYR A 527 -11.36 20.18 -5.68
C TYR A 527 -10.29 21.27 -5.67
N THR A 528 -10.44 22.27 -4.80
CA THR A 528 -9.58 23.45 -4.71
C THR A 528 -8.30 23.25 -3.89
N PHE A 529 -8.11 22.06 -3.32
CA PHE A 529 -7.03 21.73 -2.40
C PHE A 529 -6.50 20.32 -2.62
N GLY A 530 -5.20 20.13 -2.40
CA GLY A 530 -4.53 18.83 -2.31
C GLY A 530 -4.59 18.25 -0.89
N GLY A 531 -4.32 16.95 -0.78
CA GLY A 531 -4.47 16.16 0.43
C GLY A 531 -3.21 15.41 0.83
N ASP A 532 -2.35 15.05 -0.12
CA ASP A 532 -1.19 14.20 0.14
C ASP A 532 0.10 14.96 0.42
N THR A 533 0.31 16.12 -0.20
CA THR A 533 1.53 16.90 0.02
C THR A 533 1.58 17.64 1.37
N ALA A 534 2.79 17.75 1.91
CA ALA A 534 3.04 18.27 3.25
C ALA A 534 3.02 19.80 3.30
N GLU A 535 3.50 20.45 2.24
CA GLU A 535 3.55 21.90 2.07
C GLU A 535 2.16 22.48 1.81
N ALA A 536 1.90 23.68 2.33
CA ALA A 536 0.58 24.28 2.26
C ALA A 536 0.63 25.80 2.09
N THR A 537 -0.55 26.40 1.89
CA THR A 537 -0.76 27.84 2.00
C THR A 537 -2.04 28.16 2.77
N THR A 538 -2.12 29.39 3.30
CA THR A 538 -3.26 29.88 4.10
C THR A 538 -4.00 31.05 3.46
N ASN A 539 -3.57 31.55 2.30
CA ASN A 539 -4.12 32.77 1.71
C ASN A 539 -4.24 32.76 0.17
N VAL A 540 -4.41 31.58 -0.43
CA VAL A 540 -4.74 31.45 -1.87
C VAL A 540 -6.21 31.13 -2.03
N HIS A 541 -6.89 31.84 -2.92
CA HIS A 541 -8.25 31.56 -3.36
C HIS A 541 -8.24 31.00 -4.78
N VAL A 542 -9.09 30.01 -5.05
CA VAL A 542 -9.19 29.30 -6.34
C VAL A 542 -10.56 29.55 -6.97
N THR A 543 -10.61 30.20 -8.13
CA THR A 543 -11.82 30.35 -8.95
C THR A 543 -11.77 29.34 -10.09
N TYR A 544 -12.61 28.31 -10.05
CA TYR A 544 -12.71 27.34 -11.16
C TYR A 544 -13.32 27.96 -12.42
N LEU A 545 -12.75 27.67 -13.58
CA LEU A 545 -13.11 28.30 -14.87
C LEU A 545 -13.85 27.36 -15.84
N GLY A 546 -13.94 26.05 -15.53
CA GLY A 546 -14.41 25.03 -16.47
C GLY A 546 -13.25 24.33 -17.20
N ASP A 547 -13.55 23.26 -17.94
CA ASP A 547 -12.57 22.54 -18.79
C ASP A 547 -11.23 22.16 -18.09
N GLY A 548 -11.24 21.99 -16.77
CA GLY A 548 -10.07 21.59 -15.98
C GLY A 548 -9.12 22.74 -15.64
N LEU A 549 -9.56 23.99 -15.81
CA LEU A 549 -8.81 25.21 -15.57
C LEU A 549 -9.31 25.96 -14.32
N ALA A 550 -8.42 26.69 -13.65
CA ALA A 550 -8.75 27.61 -12.56
C ALA A 550 -7.86 28.86 -12.58
N SER A 551 -8.36 29.98 -12.06
CA SER A 551 -7.54 31.15 -11.72
C SER A 551 -7.33 31.25 -10.21
N LEU A 552 -6.13 31.64 -9.82
CA LEU A 552 -5.65 31.67 -8.44
C LEU A 552 -5.15 33.07 -8.09
N SER A 553 -5.53 33.56 -6.91
CA SER A 553 -5.09 34.85 -6.40
C SER A 553 -5.02 34.88 -4.88
N VAL A 554 -4.41 35.92 -4.31
CA VAL A 554 -4.39 36.11 -2.85
C VAL A 554 -5.81 36.39 -2.34
N GLY A 555 -6.28 35.59 -1.39
CA GLY A 555 -7.65 35.67 -0.87
C GLY A 555 -7.88 34.75 0.34
N GLN A 556 -9.14 34.53 0.68
CA GLN A 556 -9.52 33.47 1.62
C GLN A 556 -9.65 32.15 0.85
N PRO A 557 -8.97 31.06 1.27
CA PRO A 557 -9.18 29.75 0.66
C PRO A 557 -10.63 29.29 0.86
N ASP A 558 -11.21 28.70 -0.19
CA ASP A 558 -12.47 27.98 -0.10
C ASP A 558 -12.22 26.51 -0.44
N TYR A 559 -12.15 25.67 0.57
CA TYR A 559 -11.98 24.23 0.42
C TYR A 559 -13.31 23.49 0.25
N SER A 560 -14.47 24.14 0.45
CA SER A 560 -15.78 23.46 0.44
C SER A 560 -16.22 22.98 -0.95
N TYR A 561 -15.50 23.38 -1.99
CA TYR A 561 -15.95 23.34 -3.37
C TYR A 561 -15.43 22.12 -4.14
N ALA A 562 -16.37 21.23 -4.47
CA ALA A 562 -16.18 20.13 -5.42
C ALA A 562 -16.90 20.49 -6.73
N VAL A 563 -16.16 20.70 -7.81
CA VAL A 563 -16.71 21.20 -9.08
C VAL A 563 -16.97 20.04 -10.05
N PRO A 564 -18.22 19.81 -10.47
CA PRO A 564 -18.52 18.85 -11.51
C PRO A 564 -18.16 19.41 -12.89
N GLN A 565 -17.57 18.57 -13.75
CA GLN A 565 -17.53 18.88 -15.17
C GLN A 565 -18.92 18.79 -15.80
N ASN A 566 -19.31 19.82 -16.54
CA ASN A 566 -20.41 19.73 -17.48
C ASN A 566 -19.94 18.97 -18.72
N VAL A 567 -20.21 17.67 -18.77
CA VAL A 567 -19.74 16.72 -19.82
C VAL A 567 -20.16 17.14 -21.25
N SER A 568 -21.14 18.04 -21.38
CA SER A 568 -21.63 18.58 -22.65
C SER A 568 -20.88 19.86 -23.09
N GLY A 569 -19.60 19.75 -23.47
CA GLY A 569 -18.87 20.91 -24.00
C GLY A 569 -17.41 20.77 -24.44
N HIS A 570 -16.78 19.59 -24.25
CA HIS A 570 -15.32 19.40 -24.30
C HIS A 570 -14.56 20.12 -25.45
N LYS A 571 -13.65 21.02 -25.07
CA LYS A 571 -12.58 21.53 -25.94
C LYS A 571 -11.31 20.66 -25.81
N SER A 572 -11.22 19.58 -26.59
CA SER A 572 -10.04 18.71 -26.58
C SER A 572 -8.79 19.42 -27.13
N VAL A 573 -7.71 19.48 -26.35
CA VAL A 573 -6.39 19.94 -26.82
C VAL A 573 -5.72 18.83 -27.63
N LYS A 574 -5.50 19.06 -28.93
CA LYS A 574 -4.84 18.09 -29.82
C LYS A 574 -3.32 18.28 -29.82
N VAL A 575 -2.59 17.20 -29.55
CA VAL A 575 -1.12 17.17 -29.65
C VAL A 575 -0.69 17.13 -31.12
N SER A 576 0.16 18.06 -31.54
CA SER A 576 0.69 18.12 -32.91
C SER A 576 1.96 17.27 -33.06
N ASN A 577 1.80 15.95 -33.19
CA ASN A 577 2.92 15.03 -33.40
C ASN A 577 3.57 15.20 -34.79
N ASN A 578 4.58 16.08 -34.87
CA ASN A 578 5.53 16.13 -35.98
C ASN A 578 6.55 14.97 -35.88
N THR A 579 6.05 13.73 -35.99
CA THR A 579 6.88 12.53 -36.01
C THR A 579 7.40 12.27 -37.43
N THR A 580 8.70 12.42 -37.65
CA THR A 580 9.33 12.09 -38.94
C THR A 580 9.30 10.58 -39.19
N THR A 581 8.35 10.13 -40.02
CA THR A 581 8.19 8.70 -40.35
C THR A 581 9.34 8.17 -41.22
N ASN A 582 10.32 7.52 -40.58
CA ASN A 582 11.30 6.69 -41.29
C ASN A 582 10.62 5.39 -41.77
N THR A 583 10.03 5.43 -42.97
CA THR A 583 9.33 4.30 -43.58
C THR A 583 10.29 3.20 -44.05
N THR A 584 10.68 2.31 -43.13
CA THR A 584 11.41 1.07 -43.47
C THR A 584 10.54 0.19 -44.37
N THR A 585 10.79 0.28 -45.68
CA THR A 585 9.99 -0.40 -46.70
C THR A 585 10.46 -1.84 -46.88
N THR A 586 9.80 -2.79 -46.22
CA THR A 586 10.09 -4.23 -46.36
C THR A 586 9.75 -4.73 -47.78
N LYS A 587 10.72 -4.68 -48.68
CA LYS A 587 10.63 -5.32 -50.00
C LYS A 587 10.99 -6.80 -49.89
N THR A 588 9.98 -7.66 -49.98
CA THR A 588 10.17 -9.08 -50.27
C THR A 588 10.94 -9.24 -51.59
N SER A 589 12.09 -9.91 -51.56
CA SER A 589 12.90 -10.18 -52.74
C SER A 589 13.14 -11.68 -52.86
N THR A 590 12.71 -12.27 -53.98
CA THR A 590 12.77 -13.72 -54.22
C THR A 590 14.19 -14.15 -54.57
N THR A 591 14.72 -15.16 -53.86
CA THR A 591 16.07 -15.68 -54.10
C THR A 591 16.13 -16.51 -55.39
N ASN A 592 16.75 -15.97 -56.45
CA ASN A 592 17.16 -16.75 -57.62
C ASN A 592 18.65 -17.08 -57.53
N THR A 593 18.98 -18.37 -57.43
CA THR A 593 20.35 -18.88 -57.38
C THR A 593 20.98 -18.86 -58.78
N THR A 594 22.19 -18.31 -58.92
CA THR A 594 23.04 -18.52 -60.11
C THR A 594 24.49 -18.64 -59.68
N THR A 595 25.16 -19.72 -60.10
CA THR A 595 26.48 -20.12 -59.62
C THR A 595 27.56 -19.85 -60.66
N THR A 596 28.63 -19.12 -60.30
CA THR A 596 29.81 -18.94 -61.16
C THR A 596 31.10 -18.99 -60.32
N LYS A 597 32.08 -19.79 -60.74
CA LYS A 597 33.49 -19.79 -60.26
C LYS A 597 34.22 -18.56 -60.87
N THR A 598 35.43 -18.08 -60.53
CA THR A 598 36.68 -18.61 -59.92
C THR A 598 37.50 -17.33 -59.50
N THR A 599 38.62 -17.26 -58.77
CA THR A 599 39.71 -18.19 -58.37
C THR A 599 40.38 -17.68 -57.09
N THR A 600 41.01 -18.56 -56.30
CA THR A 600 41.89 -18.18 -55.17
C THR A 600 43.30 -17.78 -55.62
N THR A 601 43.91 -16.77 -54.99
CA THR A 601 45.36 -16.58 -54.94
C THR A 601 45.74 -15.94 -53.60
N ASN A 602 46.80 -16.42 -52.96
CA ASN A 602 47.20 -16.05 -51.59
C ASN A 602 48.41 -15.11 -51.58
N THR A 603 48.48 -14.21 -50.59
CA THR A 603 49.75 -13.72 -50.03
C THR A 603 49.62 -13.58 -48.51
N THR A 604 50.67 -13.93 -47.77
CA THR A 604 50.67 -14.11 -46.30
C THR A 604 51.50 -13.03 -45.59
N THR A 605 51.04 -12.55 -44.43
CA THR A 605 51.91 -11.89 -43.41
C THR A 605 51.45 -12.28 -41.99
N THR A 606 52.39 -12.46 -41.06
CA THR A 606 52.16 -13.07 -39.73
C THR A 606 52.70 -12.21 -38.58
N LYS A 607 51.90 -12.01 -37.52
CA LYS A 607 52.26 -12.00 -36.07
C LYS A 607 50.98 -11.79 -35.24
N THR A 608 50.58 -12.64 -34.29
CA THR A 608 51.20 -13.14 -33.04
C THR A 608 50.80 -12.29 -31.83
N THR A 609 49.99 -12.91 -30.95
CA THR A 609 49.49 -12.39 -29.67
C THR A 609 50.55 -12.48 -28.56
N THR A 610 50.49 -11.57 -27.58
CA THR A 610 51.25 -11.67 -26.32
C THR A 610 50.33 -11.38 -25.14
N THR A 611 50.40 -12.21 -24.10
CA THR A 611 49.64 -12.09 -22.84
C THR A 611 50.62 -11.88 -21.68
N SER A 612 50.28 -11.03 -20.70
CA SER A 612 51.18 -10.66 -19.60
C SER A 612 50.55 -10.85 -18.22
N THR A 613 50.85 -11.98 -17.57
CA THR A 613 50.70 -12.17 -16.12
C THR A 613 51.95 -11.71 -15.37
N ASN A 614 51.83 -11.32 -14.09
CA ASN A 614 52.97 -11.06 -13.21
C ASN A 614 52.63 -11.34 -11.73
N THR A 615 53.43 -12.18 -11.06
CA THR A 615 53.30 -12.51 -9.62
C THR A 615 54.61 -13.07 -9.03
N THR A 616 55.20 -12.38 -8.04
CA THR A 616 56.15 -12.85 -6.98
C THR A 616 56.45 -11.62 -6.08
N SER A 617 56.23 -11.60 -4.74
CA SER A 617 56.93 -12.24 -3.60
C SER A 617 58.38 -11.73 -3.39
N SER A 618 58.91 -11.42 -2.18
CA SER A 618 58.53 -11.80 -0.80
C SER A 618 59.23 -11.05 0.37
N SER A 619 58.52 -10.91 1.51
CA SER A 619 58.98 -11.10 2.93
C SER A 619 59.88 -10.14 3.76
N ARG A 620 59.48 -9.98 5.05
CA ARG A 620 60.23 -9.83 6.35
C ARG A 620 60.64 -8.44 6.94
N THR A 621 59.95 -8.07 8.06
CA THR A 621 60.40 -7.64 9.43
C THR A 621 61.76 -6.89 9.64
N GLN A 622 61.94 -5.93 10.57
CA GLN A 622 61.52 -5.86 12.00
C GLN A 622 61.76 -4.45 12.65
N SER A 623 61.51 -4.28 13.97
CA SER A 623 61.90 -3.15 14.88
C SER A 623 60.99 -1.89 14.85
N SER A 624 60.27 -1.44 15.92
CA SER A 624 60.59 -1.03 17.33
C SER A 624 61.05 0.45 17.46
N SER A 625 60.66 1.28 18.45
CA SER A 625 60.10 1.03 19.80
C SER A 625 59.44 2.28 20.45
N THR A 626 59.12 2.21 21.77
CA THR A 626 58.62 3.24 22.73
C THR A 626 57.08 3.42 22.79
N THR A 627 56.42 3.77 23.92
CA THR A 627 56.77 3.74 25.37
C THR A 627 55.49 3.74 26.26
N GLN A 628 55.63 3.39 27.55
CA GLN A 628 54.58 3.23 28.58
C GLN A 628 53.93 4.54 29.09
N LYS A 629 52.68 4.46 29.60
CA LYS A 629 52.42 4.60 31.06
C LYS A 629 51.10 3.93 31.50
N THR A 630 50.94 3.72 32.80
CA THR A 630 49.93 2.88 33.45
C THR A 630 48.92 3.66 34.31
N SER A 631 47.69 3.15 34.37
CA SER A 631 46.84 3.15 35.57
C SER A 631 45.79 2.03 35.45
N SER A 632 45.32 1.50 36.57
CA SER A 632 44.41 0.35 36.62
C SER A 632 43.29 0.57 37.65
N THR A 633 42.04 0.40 37.25
CA THR A 633 40.88 0.31 38.14
C THR A 633 39.96 -0.83 37.70
N THR A 634 39.47 -1.59 38.68
CA THR A 634 38.58 -2.75 38.49
C THR A 634 37.13 -2.33 38.39
N SER A 635 36.37 -2.87 37.43
CA SER A 635 34.90 -2.86 37.45
C SER A 635 34.32 -4.11 36.79
N SER A 636 33.07 -4.42 37.14
CA SER A 636 32.35 -5.67 36.85
C SER A 636 31.94 -5.83 35.37
N PRO A 637 31.63 -7.06 34.90
CA PRO A 637 31.14 -7.27 33.53
C PRO A 637 29.83 -6.50 33.24
N PRO A 638 29.63 -6.00 32.02
CA PRO A 638 28.50 -5.15 31.67
C PRO A 638 27.19 -5.94 31.54
N SER A 639 26.11 -5.32 32.00
CA SER A 639 24.73 -5.73 31.71
C SER A 639 24.40 -5.54 30.23
N SER A 640 23.74 -6.52 29.62
CA SER A 640 23.24 -6.42 28.24
C SER A 640 22.03 -5.49 28.15
N GLN A 641 22.26 -4.19 27.94
CA GLN A 641 21.23 -3.29 27.42
C GLN A 641 21.13 -3.49 25.90
N SER A 642 20.01 -4.02 25.42
CA SER A 642 19.69 -4.05 23.99
C SER A 642 19.45 -2.64 23.46
N SER A 643 20.22 -2.23 22.46
CA SER A 643 20.06 -0.95 21.77
C SER A 643 18.75 -0.95 20.95
N SER A 644 17.75 -0.22 21.43
CA SER A 644 16.53 0.07 20.69
C SER A 644 16.71 1.28 19.77
N GLY A 645 16.44 1.12 18.48
CA GLY A 645 16.22 2.23 17.55
C GLY A 645 15.19 1.81 16.48
N SER A 646 14.36 2.71 15.93
CA SER A 646 14.24 4.14 16.29
C SER A 646 12.93 4.77 15.79
N ASP A 647 11.81 4.12 16.04
CA ASP A 647 10.57 4.27 15.25
C ASP A 647 9.63 5.41 15.74
N ALA A 648 10.18 6.49 16.31
CA ALA A 648 9.42 7.39 17.18
C ALA A 648 9.73 8.91 17.04
N ALA A 649 10.21 9.37 15.89
CA ALA A 649 10.60 10.78 15.71
C ALA A 649 9.42 11.76 15.50
N GLY A 650 8.47 11.44 14.60
CA GLY A 650 7.40 12.38 14.20
C GLY A 650 6.21 12.42 15.16
N SER A 651 5.42 11.34 15.19
CA SER A 651 4.05 11.36 15.73
C SER A 651 3.96 11.45 17.27
N VAL A 652 4.92 10.85 17.99
CA VAL A 652 4.88 10.72 19.45
C VAL A 652 5.12 12.04 20.18
N PHE A 653 5.99 12.90 19.63
CA PHE A 653 6.40 14.15 20.27
C PHE A 653 5.23 15.15 20.40
N LEU A 654 4.36 15.18 19.39
CA LEU A 654 3.20 16.08 19.32
C LEU A 654 2.14 15.73 20.39
N VAL A 655 1.83 14.45 20.57
CA VAL A 655 0.87 13.97 21.58
C VAL A 655 1.35 14.28 23.00
N ILE A 656 2.64 14.07 23.30
CA ILE A 656 3.22 14.36 24.61
C ILE A 656 3.16 15.87 24.93
N ILE A 657 3.47 16.73 23.95
CA ILE A 657 3.36 18.19 24.12
C ILE A 657 1.91 18.62 24.40
N VAL A 658 0.92 18.09 23.67
CA VAL A 658 -0.51 18.41 23.89
C VAL A 658 -0.96 17.99 25.29
N VAL A 659 -0.57 16.81 25.78
CA VAL A 659 -0.89 16.35 27.14
C VAL A 659 -0.23 17.22 28.21
N ILE A 660 1.04 17.62 28.03
CA ILE A 660 1.75 18.50 28.98
C ILE A 660 1.10 19.89 29.02
N ILE A 661 0.72 20.47 27.87
CA ILE A 661 0.02 21.76 27.80
C ILE A 661 -1.36 21.66 28.48
N ALA A 662 -2.13 20.60 28.22
CA ALA A 662 -3.44 20.40 28.84
C ALA A 662 -3.34 20.30 30.38
N LEU A 663 -2.34 19.59 30.90
CA LEU A 663 -2.08 19.49 32.35
C LEU A 663 -1.61 20.84 32.94
N GLY A 664 -0.73 21.57 32.25
CA GLY A 664 -0.27 22.90 32.65
C GLY A 664 -1.41 23.92 32.74
N VAL A 665 -2.29 23.97 31.73
CA VAL A 665 -3.48 24.83 31.73
C VAL A 665 -4.45 24.44 32.86
N ARG A 666 -4.62 23.14 33.14
CA ARG A 666 -5.46 22.65 34.25
C ARG A 666 -4.90 23.03 35.63
N PHE A 667 -3.57 23.04 35.79
CA PHE A 667 -2.89 23.48 37.01
C PHE A 667 -3.01 25.00 37.21
N LEU A 668 -2.76 25.80 36.16
CA LEU A 668 -2.89 27.26 36.18
C LEU A 668 -4.33 27.72 36.46
N ARG A 669 -5.34 27.04 35.90
CA ARG A 669 -6.76 27.32 36.20
C ARG A 669 -7.13 27.01 37.66
N ARG A 670 -6.52 26.00 38.31
CA ARG A 670 -6.72 25.74 39.74
C ARG A 670 -6.10 26.82 40.64
N ARG A 671 -4.96 27.41 40.24
CA ARG A 671 -4.26 28.46 41.02
C ARG A 671 -4.89 29.86 40.93
N ARG A 672 -5.90 30.06 40.07
CA ARG A 672 -6.72 31.31 39.99
C ARG A 672 -8.11 31.18 40.63
N ARG A 673 -8.37 30.12 41.43
CA ARG A 673 -9.64 29.90 42.16
C ARG A 673 -9.39 29.48 43.63
N ARG A 674 -8.34 30.04 44.22
CA ARG A 674 -8.01 30.07 45.65
C ARG A 674 -7.33 31.40 45.95
#